data_AF-A0A974WJ69-F1
#
_entry.id   AF-A0A974WJ69-F1
#
_cell.length_a   1.000
_cell.length_b   1.000
_cell.length_c   1.000
_cell.angle_alpha   90.00
_cell.angle_beta   90.00
_cell.angle_gamma   90.00
#
_symmetry.space_group_name_H-M   'P 1'
#
loop_
_entity.id
_entity.type
_entity.pdbx_description
1 polymer ?
#
loop_
_entity_poly.entity_id
_entity_poly.type
_entity_poly.pdbx_seq_one_letter_code
_entity_poly.pdbx_strand_id
1 'polypeptide(L)'
;MKWLISSYKTYLSLLTAITILTYSSCKDDDDPTVAGPSVPVLTAPVNEAVDQSLTPTLSWQASESVAGIKEYAVFFGTSEDPTDLLATVTTTEVTLSTALAFTTKYYWKVQVKDLNDQIATSEIFSFTTKADTGFEIPDVEFGKALEAQGYATANGDTYVLNETAAATVKNLDLGGSSSAPLDIKNIDGIQFFTSLVELDIDYTSISDLDLSDNPTLDTLQYTNSSDNQANFLTNLVLPSGMKRIRIFRHNLAEFDATQFAELTYLRLDGDDIPNAEVDGVTNVLTTLTVDETINTVLVHLDMGGNLDADGEPITYEVSQALFAQLTSDGTGNKDGVVGAFEGEAGYELPDAEFGKALMAQGLATEDGGSYFLDEDAAATITFLDLGGSSGTPLNIQDIDGIQFFTSLVNLDIDYTSISDLDLSAVTTLDTLQYTNSSDNQANFLTNLTLPAGMKRIRIFRHNLSDFDATDFPELTYLRLDGDGIANAEVGGVTNVLSTLTVDESINTALVHLDMGGNLDGSGDPITYEVSQALFDQLTSDATGNKDGVAAAAPPETFSVVSVNPADATADVATSTQIIITFSSDINEASLVYTLKEGSTDVPHTSDVTGAVLTLTPNTNLSNSAVHTLEITSAEGTNGAGIENTFSSTFTTIAPGAVAVVSVEISSDLLTTGVTATEIDRAGEIIVTFDTSVETRFDENSYTLTSGGSTVGSSFVATGSMVTITPDANFDGETDYTLTLLSANPIADNDGSLPSDLVYDFTTAFYIGEGTGGSPYEISTAEELDEVRNNLSASFILMSDVNLSGFNAGFWDPIMLFTGSFNGNGNEISNLQIDLNTTDMVGLFGSTQGAEISDLGVSLGSGGVVGQEMVGSLIGSMDGGTVIDCYATGSGTVSSINAAGAAGIGGLIGEVVSSATITRSYSTVDVNGGADGDRVGGLIGYTTDDADAIIITECFASGNVTGIDDVGGLIGQATDGTISDCYAIGNVTGSNEVGGLIGDMKSAATNDVSNCYSGGTITSAGEGGFILGEASTGPSFSNLYYDNSLSHSIVADGNDGTPVGIDFGTDGDNAASFTGFSGSVWSFGTSGISGSNGPVLQWEL
;
A
#
# COMPACT_ATOMS: atom_id res chain seq x y z
N MET A 1 38.69 40.11 -69.29
CA MET A 1 38.58 40.51 -70.71
C MET A 1 37.13 40.26 -71.11
N LYS A 2 36.28 41.30 -70.96
CA LYS A 2 35.53 41.93 -72.06
C LYS A 2 34.64 40.93 -72.80
N TRP A 3 33.31 41.02 -72.68
CA TRP A 3 32.44 42.02 -73.32
C TRP A 3 31.03 41.85 -72.71
N LEU A 4 30.15 42.82 -72.39
CA LEU A 4 29.92 44.28 -72.58
C LEU A 4 28.84 44.67 -71.54
N ILE A 5 28.94 45.70 -70.70
CA ILE A 5 28.73 47.16 -70.92
C ILE A 5 27.37 47.55 -71.53
N SER A 6 26.50 48.10 -70.67
CA SER A 6 25.70 49.34 -70.86
C SER A 6 24.85 49.53 -69.59
N SER A 7 24.77 50.64 -68.84
CA SER A 7 25.32 52.00 -68.87
C SER A 7 24.92 52.66 -67.53
N TYR A 8 25.85 53.25 -66.76
CA TYR A 8 25.98 54.70 -66.59
C TYR A 8 24.72 55.39 -66.02
N LYS A 9 24.69 55.86 -64.76
CA LYS A 9 25.06 57.22 -64.30
C LYS A 9 24.48 57.37 -62.86
N THR A 10 25.06 57.95 -61.81
CA THR A 10 26.09 58.98 -61.61
C THR A 10 26.49 58.86 -60.12
N TYR A 11 27.73 58.53 -59.75
CA TYR A 11 28.79 59.48 -59.39
C TYR A 11 28.42 60.51 -58.30
N LEU A 12 29.21 60.44 -57.22
CA LEU A 12 29.89 61.58 -56.60
C LEU A 12 29.13 62.38 -55.52
N SER A 13 29.40 62.09 -54.24
CA SER A 13 30.22 62.98 -53.39
C SER A 13 30.16 62.56 -51.91
N LEU A 14 31.07 61.67 -51.51
CA LEU A 14 31.55 61.58 -50.13
C LEU A 14 32.69 62.60 -49.98
N LEU A 15 32.57 63.58 -49.08
CA LEU A 15 33.59 63.94 -48.06
C LEU A 15 33.19 65.20 -47.26
N THR A 16 32.93 64.99 -45.96
CA THR A 16 33.34 65.78 -44.77
C THR A 16 33.32 67.33 -44.75
N ALA A 17 32.65 67.88 -43.73
CA ALA A 17 33.08 68.96 -42.78
C ALA A 17 32.20 70.24 -42.64
N ILE A 18 31.62 70.38 -41.43
CA ILE A 18 31.65 71.54 -40.48
C ILE A 18 30.94 72.89 -40.84
N THR A 19 29.89 73.20 -40.03
CA THR A 19 29.30 74.47 -39.51
C THR A 19 29.16 75.76 -40.37
N ILE A 20 27.97 76.42 -40.31
CA ILE A 20 27.72 77.77 -39.73
C ILE A 20 26.25 78.24 -39.92
N LEU A 21 25.72 78.83 -38.84
CA LEU A 21 24.50 79.61 -38.55
C LEU A 21 23.76 80.38 -39.69
N THR A 22 22.43 80.57 -39.56
CA THR A 22 21.82 81.85 -39.07
C THR A 22 20.29 81.83 -38.89
N TYR A 23 19.88 82.68 -37.96
CA TYR A 23 18.62 82.99 -37.27
C TYR A 23 17.69 83.98 -38.03
N SER A 24 16.36 83.86 -37.91
CA SER A 24 15.31 84.93 -37.86
C SER A 24 13.92 84.35 -38.20
N SER A 25 12.77 84.71 -37.58
CA SER A 25 12.41 85.77 -36.61
C SER A 25 10.99 85.56 -36.04
N CYS A 26 10.77 85.92 -34.76
CA CYS A 26 9.62 86.64 -34.13
C CYS A 26 8.16 86.10 -34.27
N LYS A 27 7.22 86.17 -33.30
CA LYS A 27 7.14 86.63 -31.89
C LYS A 27 5.68 86.40 -31.38
N ASP A 28 5.52 86.33 -30.05
CA ASP A 28 4.37 86.69 -29.18
C ASP A 28 3.71 85.57 -28.36
N ASP A 29 3.44 85.96 -27.11
CA ASP A 29 3.17 85.22 -25.88
C ASP A 29 1.81 84.52 -25.85
N ASP A 30 1.83 83.22 -25.55
CA ASP A 30 0.88 82.55 -24.65
C ASP A 30 1.74 81.70 -23.69
N ASP A 31 1.41 81.74 -22.41
CA ASP A 31 2.02 80.92 -21.35
C ASP A 31 2.25 79.48 -21.83
N PRO A 32 3.48 78.93 -21.86
CA PRO A 32 3.62 77.53 -22.17
C PRO A 32 3.17 76.81 -20.90
N THR A 33 1.87 76.50 -20.79
CA THR A 33 1.48 75.22 -20.18
C THR A 33 2.41 74.21 -20.82
N VAL A 34 3.41 73.74 -20.07
CA VAL A 34 4.42 72.82 -20.60
C VAL A 34 3.61 71.65 -21.13
N ALA A 35 3.53 71.56 -22.46
CA ALA A 35 2.74 70.53 -23.10
C ALA A 35 3.28 69.20 -22.58
N GLY A 36 2.40 68.40 -21.97
CA GLY A 36 2.75 67.09 -21.48
C GLY A 36 3.30 66.21 -22.60
N PRO A 37 3.88 65.05 -22.27
CA PRO A 37 4.44 64.17 -23.28
C PRO A 37 3.39 63.79 -24.33
N SER A 38 3.80 63.67 -25.59
CA SER A 38 2.94 63.12 -26.64
C SER A 38 2.53 61.69 -26.29
N VAL A 39 1.33 61.28 -26.67
CA VAL A 39 0.85 59.91 -26.45
C VAL A 39 1.76 58.91 -27.18
N PRO A 40 2.22 57.82 -26.52
CA PRO A 40 2.97 56.76 -27.18
C PRO A 40 2.13 56.07 -28.26
N VAL A 41 2.70 55.88 -29.45
CA VAL A 41 2.04 55.19 -30.57
C VAL A 41 2.56 53.75 -30.63
N LEU A 42 1.71 52.78 -30.35
CA LEU A 42 2.08 51.36 -30.35
C LEU A 42 2.35 50.87 -31.78
N THR A 43 3.42 50.10 -31.96
CA THR A 43 3.89 49.66 -33.29
C THR A 43 3.88 48.16 -33.50
N ALA A 44 4.23 47.35 -32.50
CA ALA A 44 4.17 45.89 -32.60
C ALA A 44 3.99 45.23 -31.22
N PRO A 45 3.24 44.12 -31.10
CA PRO A 45 2.32 43.57 -32.10
C PRO A 45 1.25 44.61 -32.52
N VAL A 46 0.84 44.61 -33.80
CA VAL A 46 -0.23 45.52 -34.26
C VAL A 46 -1.57 45.12 -33.64
N ASN A 47 -2.50 46.06 -33.51
CA ASN A 47 -3.78 45.76 -32.87
C ASN A 47 -4.53 44.63 -33.59
N GLU A 48 -5.04 43.69 -32.79
CA GLU A 48 -5.73 42.46 -33.21
C GLU A 48 -4.88 41.51 -34.05
N ALA A 49 -3.56 41.60 -33.97
CA ALA A 49 -2.67 40.65 -34.64
C ALA A 49 -2.93 39.23 -34.12
N VAL A 50 -3.09 38.27 -35.03
CA VAL A 50 -3.17 36.84 -34.71
C VAL A 50 -1.84 36.17 -35.04
N ASP A 51 -1.65 34.94 -34.56
CA ASP A 51 -0.46 34.14 -34.86
C ASP A 51 0.85 34.79 -34.39
N GLN A 52 0.81 35.44 -33.22
CA GLN A 52 1.96 36.13 -32.67
C GLN A 52 2.85 35.17 -31.85
N SER A 53 4.16 35.45 -31.81
CA SER A 53 5.14 34.73 -30.98
C SER A 53 4.68 34.62 -29.52
N LEU A 54 5.03 33.54 -28.83
CA LEU A 54 4.79 33.37 -27.40
C LEU A 54 5.69 34.28 -26.55
N THR A 55 6.76 34.83 -27.12
CA THR A 55 7.64 35.82 -26.48
C THR A 55 7.69 37.10 -27.35
N PRO A 56 6.56 37.80 -27.53
CA PRO A 56 6.51 38.94 -28.43
C PRO A 56 7.34 40.10 -27.88
N THR A 57 7.86 40.93 -28.79
CA THR A 57 8.45 42.22 -28.42
C THR A 57 7.40 43.32 -28.58
N LEU A 58 7.01 43.91 -27.45
CA LEU A 58 6.12 45.06 -27.39
C LEU A 58 6.92 46.32 -27.72
N SER A 59 6.55 47.06 -28.76
CA SER A 59 7.28 48.24 -29.21
C SER A 59 6.36 49.42 -29.51
N TRP A 60 6.85 50.63 -29.31
CA TRP A 60 6.14 51.87 -29.58
C TRP A 60 7.07 52.96 -30.12
N GLN A 61 6.51 54.05 -30.62
CA GLN A 61 7.29 55.22 -31.03
C GLN A 61 7.67 56.09 -29.83
N ALA A 62 8.90 56.62 -29.84
CA ALA A 62 9.37 57.53 -28.80
C ALA A 62 8.44 58.74 -28.68
N SER A 63 7.98 59.02 -27.46
CA SER A 63 7.19 60.19 -27.16
C SER A 63 8.07 61.44 -27.07
N GLU A 64 7.54 62.58 -27.50
CA GLU A 64 8.19 63.88 -27.41
C GLU A 64 7.62 64.66 -26.22
N SER A 65 8.49 65.22 -25.38
CA SER A 65 8.14 66.21 -24.36
C SER A 65 9.17 67.33 -24.37
N VAL A 66 8.71 68.56 -24.18
CA VAL A 66 9.59 69.73 -23.99
C VAL A 66 10.46 69.56 -22.73
N ALA A 67 9.98 68.81 -21.74
CA ALA A 67 10.71 68.52 -20.50
C ALA A 67 11.70 67.35 -20.64
N GLY A 68 11.60 66.54 -21.69
CA GLY A 68 12.30 65.26 -21.83
C GLY A 68 11.54 64.10 -21.16
N ILE A 69 11.71 62.89 -21.68
CA ILE A 69 11.04 61.68 -21.17
C ILE A 69 11.81 61.11 -19.98
N LYS A 70 11.07 60.74 -18.93
CA LYS A 70 11.60 60.08 -17.72
C LYS A 70 11.58 58.57 -17.88
N GLU A 71 10.42 57.99 -18.18
CA GLU A 71 10.21 56.54 -18.26
C GLU A 71 8.90 56.18 -18.99
N TYR A 72 8.77 54.91 -19.37
CA TYR A 72 7.56 54.27 -19.89
C TYR A 72 7.18 53.10 -18.98
N ALA A 73 5.93 53.08 -18.51
CA ALA A 73 5.33 51.94 -17.81
C ALA A 73 4.47 51.12 -18.79
N VAL A 74 4.77 49.84 -18.92
CA VAL A 74 4.08 48.91 -19.83
C VAL A 74 3.15 48.02 -19.02
N PHE A 75 1.86 48.00 -19.38
CA PHE A 75 0.85 47.17 -18.74
C PHE A 75 0.42 46.06 -19.71
N PHE A 76 0.26 44.83 -19.21
CA PHE A 76 0.05 43.63 -20.03
C PHE A 76 -0.78 42.59 -19.27
N GLY A 77 -1.73 41.93 -19.93
CA GLY A 77 -2.52 40.85 -19.34
C GLY A 77 -3.61 40.32 -20.26
N THR A 78 -4.48 39.44 -19.76
CA THR A 78 -5.59 38.83 -20.52
C THR A 78 -6.90 39.62 -20.44
N SER A 79 -6.97 40.65 -19.58
CA SER A 79 -8.12 41.54 -19.44
C SER A 79 -8.11 42.67 -20.47
N GLU A 80 -9.28 43.05 -21.00
CA GLU A 80 -9.43 44.13 -22.01
C GLU A 80 -8.87 45.49 -21.57
N ASP A 81 -8.83 45.75 -20.26
CA ASP A 81 -8.11 46.88 -19.67
C ASP A 81 -7.01 46.38 -18.72
N PRO A 82 -5.78 46.17 -19.22
CA PRO A 82 -4.71 45.60 -18.41
C PRO A 82 -4.28 46.57 -17.30
N THR A 83 -4.24 46.08 -16.06
CA THR A 83 -3.80 46.86 -14.88
C THR A 83 -2.49 46.36 -14.29
N ASP A 84 -2.06 45.15 -14.66
CA ASP A 84 -0.81 44.55 -14.21
C ASP A 84 0.37 45.20 -14.92
N LEU A 85 1.33 45.69 -14.14
CA LEU A 85 2.55 46.33 -14.63
C LEU A 85 3.57 45.26 -15.04
N LEU A 86 3.88 45.20 -16.33
CA LEU A 86 4.90 44.30 -16.88
C LEU A 86 6.31 44.83 -16.60
N ALA A 87 6.56 46.10 -16.92
CA ALA A 87 7.89 46.70 -16.80
C ALA A 87 7.83 48.23 -16.77
N THR A 88 8.88 48.85 -16.22
CA THR A 88 9.18 50.29 -16.40
C THR A 88 10.53 50.45 -17.10
N VAL A 89 10.55 51.11 -18.26
CA VAL A 89 11.75 51.21 -19.12
C VAL A 89 11.99 52.63 -19.62
N THR A 90 13.22 52.92 -20.07
CA THR A 90 13.55 54.18 -20.76
C THR A 90 13.70 54.00 -22.28
N THR A 91 13.65 52.75 -22.75
CA THR A 91 13.63 52.35 -24.16
C THR A 91 12.20 52.39 -24.71
N THR A 92 12.06 52.12 -26.00
CA THR A 92 10.76 52.09 -26.69
C THR A 92 10.30 50.68 -27.06
N GLU A 93 10.87 49.67 -26.42
CA GLU A 93 10.51 48.27 -26.61
C GLU A 93 10.80 47.44 -25.35
N VAL A 94 10.02 46.37 -25.17
CA VAL A 94 10.13 45.35 -24.12
C VAL A 94 9.83 43.98 -24.72
N THR A 95 10.77 43.03 -24.60
CA THR A 95 10.56 41.62 -24.98
C THR A 95 10.16 40.81 -23.75
N LEU A 96 9.11 40.00 -23.87
CA LEU A 96 8.72 39.09 -22.79
C LEU A 96 9.72 37.92 -22.71
N SER A 97 10.23 37.65 -21.50
CA SER A 97 11.16 36.56 -21.23
C SER A 97 10.48 35.23 -20.88
N THR A 98 9.20 35.27 -20.54
CA THR A 98 8.38 34.09 -20.22
C THR A 98 7.41 33.84 -21.37
N ALA A 99 7.32 32.60 -21.82
CA ALA A 99 6.41 32.22 -22.90
C ALA A 99 4.94 32.39 -22.48
N LEU A 100 4.14 32.99 -23.36
CA LEU A 100 2.70 33.16 -23.20
C LEU A 100 1.95 31.89 -23.63
N ALA A 101 0.74 31.67 -23.07
CA ALA A 101 -0.13 30.57 -23.46
C ALA A 101 -0.54 30.62 -24.94
N PHE A 102 -0.63 29.47 -25.61
CA PHE A 102 -1.07 29.32 -27.00
C PHE A 102 -2.52 29.76 -27.21
N THR A 103 -2.86 30.17 -28.43
CA THR A 103 -4.22 30.58 -28.84
C THR A 103 -4.90 31.63 -27.95
N THR A 104 -4.14 32.29 -27.08
CA THR A 104 -4.67 33.15 -26.01
C THR A 104 -4.56 34.60 -26.43
N LYS A 105 -5.62 35.36 -26.21
CA LYS A 105 -5.68 36.80 -26.52
C LYS A 105 -5.18 37.62 -25.33
N TYR A 106 -4.20 38.48 -25.59
CA TYR A 106 -3.61 39.40 -24.62
C TYR A 106 -3.84 40.85 -25.01
N TYR A 107 -3.86 41.74 -24.02
CA TYR A 107 -4.05 43.18 -24.14
C TYR A 107 -2.88 43.92 -23.49
N TRP A 108 -2.49 45.05 -24.08
CA TRP A 108 -1.38 45.85 -23.56
C TRP A 108 -1.52 47.35 -23.86
N LYS A 109 -0.93 48.17 -23.01
CA LYS A 109 -0.84 49.63 -23.16
C LYS A 109 0.45 50.17 -22.54
N VAL A 110 0.86 51.36 -22.98
CA VAL A 110 2.06 52.05 -22.50
C VAL A 110 1.70 53.42 -21.95
N GLN A 111 2.17 53.72 -20.76
CA GLN A 111 2.12 55.05 -20.15
C GLN A 111 3.49 55.70 -20.19
N VAL A 112 3.60 56.90 -20.76
CA VAL A 112 4.83 57.69 -20.71
C VAL A 112 4.74 58.74 -19.62
N LYS A 113 5.86 58.95 -18.93
CA LYS A 113 6.02 59.99 -17.93
C LYS A 113 7.18 60.90 -18.31
N ASP A 114 6.98 62.21 -18.27
CA ASP A 114 8.06 63.18 -18.52
C ASP A 114 8.81 63.57 -17.23
N LEU A 115 9.89 64.35 -17.36
CA LEU A 115 10.69 64.80 -16.22
C LEU A 115 9.96 65.76 -15.26
N ASN A 116 8.77 66.25 -15.63
CA ASN A 116 7.87 67.03 -14.78
C ASN A 116 6.72 66.19 -14.21
N ASP A 117 6.82 64.87 -14.30
CA ASP A 117 5.83 63.88 -13.86
C ASP A 117 4.45 64.00 -14.55
N GLN A 118 4.35 64.64 -15.73
CA GLN A 118 3.14 64.60 -16.57
C GLN A 118 3.05 63.27 -17.30
N ILE A 119 1.83 62.71 -17.42
CA ILE A 119 1.58 61.37 -17.98
C ILE A 119 0.69 61.45 -19.23
N ALA A 120 1.01 60.62 -20.22
CA ALA A 120 0.13 60.30 -21.33
C ALA A 120 0.05 58.77 -21.53
N THR A 121 -1.11 58.25 -21.92
CA THR A 121 -1.38 56.81 -22.07
C THR A 121 -1.73 56.50 -23.51
N SER A 122 -1.17 55.42 -24.06
CA SER A 122 -1.51 54.91 -25.39
C SER A 122 -2.94 54.38 -25.47
N GLU A 123 -3.38 54.05 -26.68
CA GLU A 123 -4.51 53.13 -26.88
C GLU A 123 -4.13 51.73 -26.36
N ILE A 124 -5.14 50.87 -26.14
CA ILE A 124 -4.95 49.48 -25.77
C ILE A 124 -4.91 48.66 -27.07
N PHE A 125 -3.81 47.93 -27.29
CA PHE A 125 -3.70 46.97 -28.38
C PHE A 125 -3.93 45.56 -27.84
N SER A 126 -4.46 44.70 -28.69
CA SER A 126 -4.56 43.27 -28.41
C SER A 126 -3.84 42.43 -29.45
N PHE A 127 -3.45 41.22 -29.10
CA PHE A 127 -2.99 40.21 -30.04
C PHE A 127 -3.31 38.80 -29.53
N THR A 128 -3.39 37.84 -30.44
CA THR A 128 -3.57 36.42 -30.14
C THR A 128 -2.28 35.68 -30.49
N THR A 129 -1.77 34.89 -29.56
CA THR A 129 -0.61 34.03 -29.77
C THR A 129 -0.89 32.94 -30.82
N LYS A 130 0.17 32.42 -31.43
CA LYS A 130 0.10 31.32 -32.39
C LYS A 130 -0.65 30.11 -31.86
N ALA A 131 -1.25 29.35 -32.78
CA ALA A 131 -1.82 28.04 -32.47
C ALA A 131 -0.68 27.06 -32.16
N ASP A 132 -0.94 26.12 -31.27
CA ASP A 132 -0.06 24.98 -31.11
C ASP A 132 -0.27 24.06 -32.31
N THR A 133 0.65 24.12 -33.27
CA THR A 133 0.63 23.23 -34.43
C THR A 133 1.25 21.87 -34.13
N GLY A 134 1.74 21.68 -32.90
CA GLY A 134 2.38 20.46 -32.40
C GLY A 134 3.62 20.04 -33.18
N PHE A 135 4.42 19.21 -32.54
CA PHE A 135 5.49 18.47 -33.21
C PHE A 135 4.89 17.18 -33.80
N GLU A 136 4.91 17.03 -35.12
CA GLU A 136 4.50 15.80 -35.79
C GLU A 136 5.58 14.73 -35.60
N ILE A 137 5.22 13.66 -34.88
CA ILE A 137 6.12 12.57 -34.53
C ILE A 137 6.38 11.75 -35.81
N PRO A 138 7.64 11.67 -36.27
CA PRO A 138 7.96 11.11 -37.58
C PRO A 138 7.95 9.57 -37.61
N ASP A 139 7.99 8.91 -36.45
CA ASP A 139 7.89 7.46 -36.31
C ASP A 139 6.52 7.08 -35.73
N VAL A 140 5.81 6.22 -36.44
CA VAL A 140 4.45 5.79 -36.09
C VAL A 140 4.45 4.92 -34.84
N GLU A 141 5.47 4.09 -34.63
CA GLU A 141 5.56 3.23 -33.45
C GLU A 141 5.97 4.04 -32.22
N PHE A 142 6.83 5.05 -32.38
CA PHE A 142 7.07 6.03 -31.31
C PHE A 142 5.82 6.83 -30.97
N GLY A 143 5.08 7.28 -31.99
CA GLY A 143 3.82 7.99 -31.83
C GLY A 143 2.76 7.18 -31.08
N LYS A 144 2.64 5.88 -31.39
CA LYS A 144 1.77 4.93 -30.66
C LYS A 144 2.19 4.76 -29.21
N ALA A 145 3.49 4.58 -28.96
CA ALA A 145 4.01 4.44 -27.60
C ALA A 145 3.70 5.67 -26.75
N LEU A 146 3.87 6.87 -27.32
CA LEU A 146 3.53 8.12 -26.64
C LEU A 146 2.02 8.37 -26.53
N GLU A 147 1.21 7.94 -27.51
CA GLU A 147 -0.25 8.03 -27.42
C GLU A 147 -0.80 7.13 -26.31
N ALA A 148 -0.29 5.89 -26.20
CA ALA A 148 -0.67 4.95 -25.15
C ALA A 148 -0.41 5.51 -23.74
N GLN A 149 0.61 6.36 -23.60
CA GLN A 149 0.97 7.04 -22.35
C GLN A 149 0.36 8.45 -22.22
N GLY A 150 -0.49 8.88 -23.17
CA GLY A 150 -1.19 10.17 -23.11
C GLY A 150 -0.35 11.40 -23.49
N TYR A 151 0.85 11.21 -24.06
CA TYR A 151 1.78 12.27 -24.45
C TYR A 151 1.67 12.67 -25.93
N ALA A 152 0.98 11.88 -26.75
CA ALA A 152 0.70 12.21 -28.15
C ALA A 152 -0.78 12.00 -28.49
N THR A 153 -1.21 12.50 -29.64
CA THR A 153 -2.56 12.30 -30.15
C THR A 153 -2.50 11.90 -31.61
N ALA A 154 -3.23 10.86 -32.01
CA ALA A 154 -3.37 10.47 -33.40
C ALA A 154 -4.02 11.59 -34.24
N ASN A 155 -3.44 11.86 -35.40
CA ASN A 155 -3.92 12.77 -36.42
C ASN A 155 -3.85 12.07 -37.79
N GLY A 156 -4.85 11.24 -38.07
CA GLY A 156 -4.85 10.36 -39.25
C GLY A 156 -3.82 9.24 -39.11
N ASP A 157 -2.90 9.13 -40.09
CA ASP A 157 -1.81 8.13 -40.09
C ASP A 157 -0.54 8.64 -39.37
N THR A 158 -0.62 9.80 -38.71
CA THR A 158 0.50 10.50 -38.07
C THR A 158 0.15 10.83 -36.62
N TYR A 159 1.16 11.10 -35.80
CA TYR A 159 0.98 11.43 -34.39
C TYR A 159 1.49 12.84 -34.10
N VAL A 160 0.81 13.56 -33.22
CA VAL A 160 1.21 14.91 -32.82
C VAL A 160 1.51 14.92 -31.32
N LEU A 161 2.71 15.37 -30.96
CA LEU A 161 3.16 15.45 -29.58
C LEU A 161 2.44 16.56 -28.81
N ASN A 162 2.02 16.26 -27.59
CA ASN A 162 1.60 17.26 -26.61
C ASN A 162 2.84 17.81 -25.88
N GLU A 163 3.42 18.88 -26.42
CA GLU A 163 4.67 19.49 -25.88
C GLU A 163 4.55 19.92 -24.41
N THR A 164 3.33 20.30 -23.96
CA THR A 164 3.12 20.73 -22.56
C THR A 164 3.12 19.54 -21.60
N ALA A 165 2.51 18.42 -21.99
CA ALA A 165 2.54 17.20 -21.19
C ALA A 165 3.95 16.60 -21.18
N ALA A 166 4.58 16.48 -22.36
CA ALA A 166 5.93 15.96 -22.53
C ALA A 166 6.96 16.70 -21.66
N ALA A 167 6.88 18.04 -21.58
CA ALA A 167 7.80 18.85 -20.79
C ALA A 167 7.80 18.56 -19.27
N THR A 168 6.77 17.88 -18.75
CA THR A 168 6.63 17.54 -17.32
C THR A 168 7.02 16.11 -16.97
N VAL A 169 7.20 15.26 -17.97
CA VAL A 169 7.53 13.83 -17.80
C VAL A 169 8.95 13.70 -17.24
N LYS A 170 9.09 12.85 -16.22
CA LYS A 170 10.38 12.53 -15.59
C LYS A 170 10.91 11.15 -15.96
N ASN A 171 10.02 10.18 -16.15
CA ASN A 171 10.38 8.83 -16.51
C ASN A 171 9.60 8.47 -17.77
N LEU A 172 10.31 8.01 -18.79
CA LEU A 172 9.71 7.59 -20.04
C LEU A 172 10.21 6.19 -20.39
N ASP A 173 9.28 5.25 -20.43
CA ASP A 173 9.54 3.88 -20.84
C ASP A 173 8.99 3.66 -22.25
N LEU A 174 9.88 3.36 -23.18
CA LEU A 174 9.58 3.02 -24.58
C LEU A 174 10.10 1.61 -24.91
N GLY A 175 10.43 0.82 -23.89
CA GLY A 175 11.03 -0.49 -24.00
C GLY A 175 10.04 -1.56 -24.48
N GLY A 176 10.56 -2.52 -25.24
CA GLY A 176 9.88 -3.78 -25.56
C GLY A 176 10.42 -4.93 -24.72
N SER A 177 10.31 -6.15 -25.23
CA SER A 177 11.00 -7.31 -24.64
C SER A 177 11.83 -8.03 -25.70
N SER A 178 12.75 -8.90 -25.26
CA SER A 178 13.54 -9.74 -26.17
C SER A 178 12.66 -10.65 -27.06
N SER A 179 11.47 -11.03 -26.59
CA SER A 179 10.49 -11.84 -27.31
C SER A 179 9.48 -11.02 -28.13
N ALA A 180 9.34 -9.72 -27.84
CA ALA A 180 8.49 -8.77 -28.54
C ALA A 180 9.18 -7.39 -28.68
N PRO A 181 10.23 -7.28 -29.53
CA PRO A 181 10.92 -6.02 -29.74
C PRO A 181 10.03 -5.01 -30.46
N LEU A 182 10.18 -3.73 -30.12
CA LEU A 182 9.44 -2.64 -30.73
C LEU A 182 10.22 -2.07 -31.94
N ASP A 183 9.52 -1.83 -33.06
CA ASP A 183 10.12 -1.31 -34.29
C ASP A 183 10.29 0.21 -34.29
N ILE A 184 10.54 0.80 -33.11
CA ILE A 184 10.82 2.23 -32.93
C ILE A 184 12.22 2.52 -33.50
N LYS A 185 12.30 3.37 -34.51
CA LYS A 185 13.56 3.71 -35.21
C LYS A 185 13.98 5.15 -35.06
N ASN A 186 13.00 6.05 -34.89
CA ASN A 186 13.25 7.48 -34.76
C ASN A 186 12.42 8.05 -33.59
N ILE A 187 13.11 8.64 -32.61
CA ILE A 187 12.50 9.28 -31.44
C ILE A 187 12.52 10.81 -31.48
N ASP A 188 12.72 11.40 -32.67
CA ASP A 188 12.47 12.82 -32.92
C ASP A 188 11.12 13.20 -32.28
N GLY A 189 11.14 14.15 -31.36
CA GLY A 189 10.07 14.45 -30.40
C GLY A 189 10.54 14.36 -28.94
N ILE A 190 11.57 13.56 -28.67
CA ILE A 190 12.17 13.40 -27.34
C ILE A 190 12.74 14.70 -26.76
N GLN A 191 13.19 15.64 -27.61
CA GLN A 191 13.73 16.95 -27.21
C GLN A 191 12.72 17.83 -26.45
N PHE A 192 11.42 17.53 -26.52
CA PHE A 192 10.39 18.26 -25.77
C PHE A 192 10.21 17.73 -24.35
N PHE A 193 10.83 16.60 -23.99
CA PHE A 193 10.81 16.02 -22.66
C PHE A 193 11.88 16.69 -21.78
N THR A 194 11.71 17.99 -21.51
CA THR A 194 12.72 18.84 -20.86
C THR A 194 12.95 18.55 -19.37
N SER A 195 12.08 17.77 -18.74
CA SER A 195 12.19 17.35 -17.33
C SER A 195 12.55 15.86 -17.18
N LEU A 196 12.87 15.18 -18.29
CA LEU A 196 13.17 13.76 -18.32
C LEU A 196 14.42 13.47 -17.49
N VAL A 197 14.32 12.51 -16.58
CA VAL A 197 15.39 12.04 -15.68
C VAL A 197 15.83 10.65 -16.11
N GLU A 198 14.88 9.79 -16.47
CA GLU A 198 15.11 8.41 -16.87
C GLU A 198 14.44 8.08 -18.21
N LEU A 199 15.20 7.42 -19.09
CA LEU A 199 14.75 6.91 -20.38
C LEU A 199 15.10 5.43 -20.51
N ASP A 200 14.08 4.61 -20.73
CA ASP A 200 14.21 3.21 -21.14
C ASP A 200 13.78 3.06 -22.60
N ILE A 201 14.67 2.50 -23.42
CA ILE A 201 14.44 2.22 -24.85
C ILE A 201 14.87 0.79 -25.20
N ASP A 202 14.83 -0.13 -24.23
CA ASP A 202 15.23 -1.51 -24.41
C ASP A 202 14.44 -2.22 -25.53
N TYR A 203 15.13 -3.07 -26.27
CA TYR A 203 14.59 -3.86 -27.38
C TYR A 203 13.91 -3.03 -28.49
N THR A 204 14.34 -1.78 -28.67
CA THR A 204 13.96 -0.92 -29.80
C THR A 204 14.95 -1.04 -30.98
N SER A 205 14.61 -0.41 -32.11
CA SER A 205 15.39 -0.46 -33.36
C SER A 205 16.12 0.86 -33.68
N ILE A 206 16.47 1.62 -32.64
CA ILE A 206 17.12 2.93 -32.74
C ILE A 206 18.60 2.77 -33.11
N SER A 207 19.02 3.40 -34.20
CA SER A 207 20.42 3.32 -34.67
C SER A 207 21.19 4.64 -34.57
N ASP A 208 20.48 5.74 -34.30
CA ASP A 208 21.00 7.09 -34.13
C ASP A 208 20.23 7.74 -32.98
N LEU A 209 20.93 8.06 -31.89
CA LEU A 209 20.33 8.55 -30.65
C LEU A 209 20.99 9.87 -30.24
N ASP A 210 20.23 10.96 -30.29
CA ASP A 210 20.63 12.27 -29.78
C ASP A 210 19.70 12.72 -28.67
N LEU A 211 20.24 12.81 -27.45
CA LEU A 211 19.55 13.24 -26.23
C LEU A 211 20.13 14.54 -25.68
N SER A 212 20.89 15.28 -26.49
CA SER A 212 21.56 16.53 -26.05
C SER A 212 20.58 17.62 -25.60
N ASP A 213 19.33 17.57 -26.07
CA ASP A 213 18.26 18.49 -25.70
C ASP A 213 17.50 18.09 -24.42
N ASN A 214 17.91 17.03 -23.72
CA ASN A 214 17.32 16.55 -22.46
C ASN A 214 18.26 16.79 -21.26
N PRO A 215 18.42 18.05 -20.79
CA PRO A 215 19.49 18.42 -19.86
C PRO A 215 19.36 17.86 -18.44
N THR A 216 18.18 17.35 -18.07
CA THR A 216 17.90 16.73 -16.77
C THR A 216 18.07 15.21 -16.76
N LEU A 217 18.28 14.61 -17.94
CA LEU A 217 18.42 13.17 -18.07
C LEU A 217 19.71 12.74 -17.39
N ASP A 218 19.60 11.82 -16.45
CA ASP A 218 20.75 11.25 -15.76
C ASP A 218 20.84 9.72 -15.85
N THR A 219 19.77 9.06 -16.32
CA THR A 219 19.70 7.59 -16.48
C THR A 219 19.24 7.20 -17.88
N LEU A 220 19.99 6.32 -18.55
CA LEU A 220 19.64 5.72 -19.85
C LEU A 220 19.82 4.19 -19.81
N GLN A 221 18.79 3.48 -20.29
CA GLN A 221 18.82 2.03 -20.52
C GLN A 221 18.57 1.73 -22.00
N TYR A 222 19.51 1.02 -22.64
CA TYR A 222 19.32 0.54 -24.01
C TYR A 222 19.98 -0.82 -24.28
N THR A 223 19.13 -1.85 -24.39
CA THR A 223 19.49 -3.24 -24.68
C THR A 223 19.01 -3.66 -26.07
N ASN A 224 19.87 -4.30 -26.87
CA ASN A 224 19.48 -4.90 -28.14
C ASN A 224 19.11 -6.40 -28.02
N SER A 225 18.22 -6.87 -28.90
CA SER A 225 17.91 -8.31 -29.05
C SER A 225 19.00 -9.06 -29.85
N SER A 226 19.25 -10.33 -29.51
CA SER A 226 20.42 -11.12 -29.94
C SER A 226 20.51 -11.48 -31.43
N ASP A 227 19.51 -11.13 -32.26
CA ASP A 227 19.30 -11.79 -33.56
C ASP A 227 19.33 -10.87 -34.79
N ASN A 228 19.45 -9.54 -34.62
CA ASN A 228 19.34 -8.59 -35.74
C ASN A 228 20.51 -7.60 -35.83
N GLN A 229 21.53 -7.95 -36.62
CA GLN A 229 22.69 -7.08 -36.91
C GLN A 229 22.35 -5.74 -37.61
N ALA A 230 21.08 -5.51 -37.96
CA ALA A 230 20.62 -4.29 -38.65
C ALA A 230 20.26 -3.12 -37.72
N ASN A 231 20.14 -3.35 -36.41
CA ASN A 231 19.61 -2.39 -35.43
C ASN A 231 20.66 -1.90 -34.41
N PHE A 232 21.94 -2.03 -34.73
CA PHE A 232 22.97 -1.55 -33.82
C PHE A 232 22.99 -0.02 -33.73
N LEU A 233 23.18 0.48 -32.51
CA LEU A 233 23.39 1.89 -32.26
C LEU A 233 24.74 2.30 -32.85
N THR A 234 24.72 3.28 -33.75
CA THR A 234 25.93 3.73 -34.47
C THR A 234 26.36 5.15 -34.09
N ASN A 235 25.41 5.97 -33.65
CA ASN A 235 25.64 7.33 -33.18
C ASN A 235 24.94 7.51 -31.84
N LEU A 236 25.63 8.12 -30.89
CA LEU A 236 25.12 8.42 -29.56
C LEU A 236 25.58 9.80 -29.11
N VAL A 237 24.64 10.65 -28.71
CA VAL A 237 24.90 11.95 -28.09
C VAL A 237 24.09 12.05 -26.81
N LEU A 238 24.76 12.28 -25.69
CA LEU A 238 24.15 12.33 -24.36
C LEU A 238 24.41 13.70 -23.69
N PRO A 239 23.54 14.14 -22.76
CA PRO A 239 23.77 15.34 -21.97
C PRO A 239 24.92 15.14 -20.97
N SER A 240 25.60 16.20 -20.55
CA SER A 240 26.77 16.07 -19.65
C SER A 240 26.43 15.65 -18.21
N GLY A 241 25.15 15.63 -17.84
CA GLY A 241 24.65 15.32 -16.49
C GLY A 241 24.39 13.84 -16.21
N MET A 242 24.81 12.93 -17.10
CA MET A 242 24.57 11.50 -16.93
C MET A 242 25.23 10.94 -15.67
N LYS A 243 24.46 10.12 -14.93
CA LYS A 243 24.89 9.36 -13.76
C LYS A 243 24.93 7.86 -14.04
N ARG A 244 23.94 7.32 -14.77
CA ARG A 244 23.83 5.90 -15.10
C ARG A 244 23.63 5.71 -16.59
N ILE A 245 24.55 4.98 -17.22
CA ILE A 245 24.48 4.65 -18.65
C ILE A 245 24.60 3.13 -18.80
N ARG A 246 23.55 2.49 -19.31
CA ARG A 246 23.55 1.08 -19.70
C ARG A 246 23.28 0.97 -21.19
N ILE A 247 24.26 0.47 -21.94
CA ILE A 247 24.13 0.14 -23.36
C ILE A 247 24.62 -1.30 -23.54
N PHE A 248 23.77 -2.16 -24.10
CA PHE A 248 24.03 -3.60 -24.16
C PHE A 248 23.73 -4.18 -25.55
N ARG A 249 24.70 -4.89 -26.14
CA ARG A 249 24.59 -5.63 -27.43
C ARG A 249 24.39 -4.76 -28.69
N HIS A 250 25.03 -3.60 -28.74
CA HIS A 250 25.12 -2.66 -29.86
C HIS A 250 26.47 -2.71 -30.62
N ASN A 251 26.73 -1.74 -31.51
CA ASN A 251 27.97 -1.64 -32.31
C ASN A 251 28.43 -0.18 -32.35
N LEU A 252 28.66 0.38 -31.17
CA LEU A 252 29.12 1.76 -31.01
C LEU A 252 30.59 1.88 -31.43
N ALA A 253 30.92 2.75 -32.38
CA ALA A 253 32.31 2.85 -32.85
C ALA A 253 33.27 3.54 -31.84
N GLU A 254 32.75 4.42 -30.99
CA GLU A 254 33.51 5.23 -30.03
C GLU A 254 32.59 5.66 -28.88
N PHE A 255 33.13 5.74 -27.67
CA PHE A 255 32.44 6.30 -26.51
C PHE A 255 33.44 7.04 -25.61
N ASP A 256 33.20 8.33 -25.40
CA ASP A 256 34.01 9.18 -24.50
C ASP A 256 33.23 9.38 -23.20
N ALA A 257 33.68 8.72 -22.13
CA ALA A 257 33.07 8.82 -20.81
C ALA A 257 33.56 10.06 -20.03
N THR A 258 34.67 10.69 -20.46
CA THR A 258 35.31 11.79 -19.74
C THR A 258 34.45 13.07 -19.70
N GLN A 259 33.45 13.14 -20.57
CA GLN A 259 32.49 14.25 -20.62
C GLN A 259 31.43 14.22 -19.50
N PHE A 260 31.29 13.12 -18.75
CA PHE A 260 30.26 12.95 -17.71
C PHE A 260 30.87 13.00 -16.31
N ALA A 261 30.81 14.18 -15.67
CA ALA A 261 31.45 14.41 -14.38
C ALA A 261 30.72 13.75 -13.18
N GLU A 262 29.44 13.40 -13.34
CA GLU A 262 28.58 12.80 -12.30
C GLU A 262 28.35 11.30 -12.50
N LEU A 263 29.05 10.68 -13.47
CA LEU A 263 28.84 9.28 -13.84
C LEU A 263 29.23 8.34 -12.71
N THR A 264 28.25 7.60 -12.19
CA THR A 264 28.41 6.57 -11.14
C THR A 264 28.38 5.16 -11.70
N TYR A 265 27.65 4.94 -12.80
CA TYR A 265 27.47 3.62 -13.41
C TYR A 265 27.63 3.68 -14.93
N LEU A 266 28.52 2.83 -15.46
CA LEU A 266 28.71 2.66 -16.90
C LEU A 266 28.81 1.17 -17.26
N ARG A 267 27.90 0.71 -18.13
CA ARG A 267 27.90 -0.64 -18.71
C ARG A 267 27.80 -0.57 -20.23
N LEU A 268 28.75 -1.17 -20.92
CA LEU A 268 28.89 -1.16 -22.40
C LEU A 268 29.09 -2.58 -22.97
N ASP A 269 28.48 -3.60 -22.37
CA ASP A 269 28.77 -5.01 -22.67
C ASP A 269 28.21 -5.48 -24.02
N GLY A 270 28.93 -6.35 -24.72
CA GLY A 270 28.50 -6.88 -26.01
C GLY A 270 28.56 -5.88 -27.18
N ASP A 271 29.23 -4.74 -26.99
CA ASP A 271 29.36 -3.66 -27.97
C ASP A 271 30.69 -3.70 -28.77
N ASP A 272 30.64 -3.46 -30.08
CA ASP A 272 31.82 -3.37 -30.96
C ASP A 272 32.56 -2.00 -30.84
N ILE A 273 33.08 -1.68 -29.65
CA ILE A 273 33.70 -0.37 -29.37
C ILE A 273 35.23 -0.43 -29.46
N PRO A 274 35.86 -0.07 -30.59
CA PRO A 274 37.32 -0.12 -30.74
C PRO A 274 38.08 0.98 -29.96
N ASN A 275 37.42 2.09 -29.58
CA ASN A 275 38.02 3.23 -28.89
C ASN A 275 37.08 3.78 -27.79
N ALA A 276 37.11 3.21 -26.58
CA ALA A 276 36.46 3.83 -25.42
C ALA A 276 37.49 4.66 -24.64
N GLU A 277 37.24 5.97 -24.45
CA GLU A 277 38.09 6.85 -23.64
C GLU A 277 37.45 7.02 -22.25
N VAL A 278 38.07 6.43 -21.22
CA VAL A 278 37.64 6.49 -19.81
C VAL A 278 38.72 7.16 -18.93
N ASP A 279 39.83 7.58 -19.53
CA ASP A 279 40.99 8.16 -18.86
C ASP A 279 40.65 9.57 -18.31
N GLY A 280 40.49 9.70 -16.99
CA GLY A 280 40.17 10.97 -16.32
C GLY A 280 38.77 11.12 -15.72
N VAL A 281 37.95 10.06 -15.68
CA VAL A 281 36.68 10.04 -14.91
C VAL A 281 36.99 9.93 -13.40
N THR A 282 37.22 11.06 -12.73
CA THR A 282 37.64 11.07 -11.31
C THR A 282 36.48 11.26 -10.31
N ASN A 283 36.47 10.41 -9.28
CA ASN A 283 35.84 10.44 -7.95
C ASN A 283 34.39 9.96 -7.75
N VAL A 284 33.67 9.47 -8.76
CA VAL A 284 32.24 9.06 -8.56
C VAL A 284 31.85 7.73 -9.19
N LEU A 285 32.66 7.18 -10.12
CA LEU A 285 32.34 5.93 -10.80
C LEU A 285 32.49 4.74 -9.83
N THR A 286 31.39 4.07 -9.52
CA THR A 286 31.34 2.89 -8.63
C THR A 286 31.39 1.57 -9.42
N THR A 287 30.88 1.58 -10.65
CA THR A 287 30.80 0.37 -11.50
C THR A 287 31.21 0.71 -12.93
N LEU A 288 32.12 -0.10 -13.49
CA LEU A 288 32.57 -0.05 -14.88
C LEU A 288 32.65 -1.47 -15.43
N THR A 289 31.86 -1.81 -16.45
CA THR A 289 31.90 -3.13 -17.11
C THR A 289 32.09 -2.96 -18.63
N VAL A 290 33.15 -3.59 -19.17
CA VAL A 290 33.52 -3.56 -20.60
C VAL A 290 34.01 -4.96 -21.05
N ASP A 291 33.25 -5.64 -21.92
CA ASP A 291 33.56 -6.99 -22.45
C ASP A 291 34.37 -7.00 -23.78
N GLU A 292 34.97 -8.14 -24.12
CA GLU A 292 36.19 -8.31 -24.92
C GLU A 292 36.00 -8.82 -26.36
N THR A 293 34.77 -9.01 -26.86
CA THR A 293 34.63 -9.65 -28.17
C THR A 293 35.23 -8.84 -29.34
N ILE A 294 35.44 -7.52 -29.20
CA ILE A 294 35.95 -6.68 -30.32
C ILE A 294 36.89 -5.49 -29.91
N ASN A 295 37.17 -5.27 -28.62
CA ASN A 295 38.00 -4.16 -28.17
C ASN A 295 39.53 -4.47 -28.30
N THR A 296 40.18 -3.94 -29.33
CA THR A 296 41.56 -4.34 -29.71
C THR A 296 42.65 -3.28 -29.44
N VAL A 297 42.29 -2.12 -28.87
CA VAL A 297 43.19 -0.94 -28.84
C VAL A 297 43.25 -0.19 -27.50
N LEU A 298 42.53 -0.59 -26.43
CA LEU A 298 42.66 0.08 -25.14
C LEU A 298 44.08 -0.12 -24.55
N VAL A 299 44.90 0.93 -24.53
CA VAL A 299 46.33 0.86 -24.17
C VAL A 299 46.64 1.36 -22.76
N HIS A 300 45.74 2.14 -22.16
CA HIS A 300 45.90 2.79 -20.86
C HIS A 300 44.53 2.96 -20.18
N LEU A 301 44.50 2.73 -18.86
CA LEU A 301 43.33 2.92 -17.99
C LEU A 301 43.90 3.45 -16.66
N ASP A 302 43.77 4.75 -16.40
CA ASP A 302 44.18 5.38 -15.13
C ASP A 302 42.96 5.59 -14.24
N MET A 303 42.78 4.69 -13.26
CA MET A 303 41.75 4.79 -12.23
C MET A 303 42.34 5.10 -10.84
N GLY A 304 43.62 5.50 -10.82
CA GLY A 304 44.34 5.81 -9.59
C GLY A 304 43.84 7.09 -8.94
N GLY A 305 42.91 6.97 -7.99
CA GLY A 305 42.44 8.11 -7.20
C GLY A 305 41.04 7.97 -6.60
N ASN A 306 40.26 6.99 -7.04
CA ASN A 306 38.90 6.78 -6.53
C ASN A 306 38.95 5.97 -5.24
N LEU A 307 38.46 6.58 -4.16
CA LEU A 307 38.37 5.95 -2.85
C LEU A 307 36.89 5.78 -2.50
N ASP A 308 36.54 4.65 -1.90
CA ASP A 308 35.22 4.44 -1.30
C ASP A 308 34.98 5.40 -0.14
N ALA A 309 33.79 5.33 0.48
CA ALA A 309 33.42 6.19 1.60
C ALA A 309 34.38 6.09 2.80
N ASP A 310 35.14 4.99 2.89
CA ASP A 310 36.11 4.71 3.96
C ASP A 310 37.55 5.12 3.60
N GLY A 311 37.78 5.57 2.37
CA GLY A 311 39.10 6.02 1.92
C GLY A 311 39.97 4.90 1.33
N GLU A 312 39.40 3.76 0.98
CA GLU A 312 40.09 2.63 0.34
C GLU A 312 39.90 2.65 -1.19
N PRO A 313 40.88 2.22 -2.00
CA PRO A 313 40.76 2.22 -3.46
C PRO A 313 39.55 1.40 -3.94
N ILE A 314 38.66 2.02 -4.72
CA ILE A 314 37.52 1.33 -5.32
C ILE A 314 38.05 0.29 -6.33
N THR A 315 37.45 -0.90 -6.32
CA THR A 315 37.81 -2.03 -7.17
C THR A 315 37.00 -2.01 -8.46
N TYR A 316 37.65 -2.19 -9.61
CA TYR A 316 37.00 -2.12 -10.92
C TYR A 316 37.29 -3.38 -11.76
N GLU A 317 36.33 -3.79 -12.59
CA GLU A 317 36.34 -5.08 -13.30
C GLU A 317 36.62 -4.92 -14.81
N VAL A 318 37.59 -5.67 -15.33
CA VAL A 318 37.92 -5.73 -16.77
C VAL A 318 38.30 -7.16 -17.16
N SER A 319 38.18 -7.49 -18.44
CA SER A 319 38.49 -8.83 -18.96
C SER A 319 39.98 -9.20 -18.91
N GLN A 320 40.30 -10.51 -18.86
CA GLN A 320 41.67 -11.00 -18.64
C GLN A 320 42.66 -10.61 -19.74
N ALA A 321 42.24 -10.55 -21.01
CA ALA A 321 43.11 -10.19 -22.12
C ALA A 321 43.26 -8.67 -22.27
N LEU A 322 42.26 -7.87 -21.89
CA LEU A 322 42.31 -6.42 -21.76
C LEU A 322 43.27 -6.04 -20.64
N PHE A 323 43.14 -6.68 -19.47
CA PHE A 323 44.10 -6.57 -18.37
C PHE A 323 45.54 -6.91 -18.80
N ALA A 324 45.72 -7.85 -19.72
CA ALA A 324 47.03 -8.22 -20.26
C ALA A 324 47.60 -7.22 -21.29
N GLN A 325 46.75 -6.38 -21.91
CA GLN A 325 47.12 -5.35 -22.89
C GLN A 325 47.42 -3.98 -22.27
N LEU A 326 46.90 -3.70 -21.06
CA LEU A 326 47.14 -2.45 -20.33
C LEU A 326 48.64 -2.22 -20.05
N THR A 327 49.15 -1.05 -20.43
CA THR A 327 50.52 -0.63 -20.10
C THR A 327 50.57 -0.04 -18.68
N SER A 328 51.51 -0.51 -17.86
CA SER A 328 51.75 0.05 -16.51
C SER A 328 52.05 1.54 -16.60
N ASP A 329 51.54 2.34 -15.65
CA ASP A 329 51.68 3.80 -15.44
C ASP A 329 53.12 4.37 -15.34
N GLY A 330 54.14 3.63 -15.78
CA GLY A 330 55.55 4.00 -15.64
C GLY A 330 56.12 3.75 -14.24
N THR A 331 55.31 3.40 -13.23
CA THR A 331 55.78 2.93 -11.91
C THR A 331 55.80 1.42 -11.79
N GLY A 332 55.16 0.72 -12.73
CA GLY A 332 55.08 -0.74 -12.77
C GLY A 332 53.93 -1.31 -11.95
N ASN A 333 53.04 -0.45 -11.44
CA ASN A 333 51.82 -0.83 -10.76
C ASN A 333 50.64 -0.81 -11.75
N LYS A 334 49.64 -1.66 -11.52
CA LYS A 334 48.33 -1.65 -12.19
C LYS A 334 47.29 -1.31 -11.10
N ASP A 335 47.34 -0.10 -10.57
CA ASP A 335 46.53 0.25 -9.39
C ASP A 335 45.02 0.18 -9.70
N GLY A 336 44.25 -0.42 -8.78
CA GLY A 336 42.78 -0.42 -8.77
C GLY A 336 42.03 -1.55 -9.52
N VAL A 337 42.74 -2.41 -10.26
CA VAL A 337 42.10 -3.48 -11.04
C VAL A 337 42.32 -4.85 -10.40
N VAL A 338 41.24 -5.48 -9.92
CA VAL A 338 41.25 -6.85 -9.39
C VAL A 338 40.51 -7.75 -10.38
N GLY A 339 41.09 -8.93 -10.62
CA GLY A 339 40.38 -9.99 -11.31
C GLY A 339 40.36 -9.83 -12.82
N ALA A 340 39.89 -10.86 -13.50
CA ALA A 340 40.04 -11.08 -14.92
C ALA A 340 38.84 -11.93 -15.30
N PHE A 341 38.07 -11.55 -16.34
CA PHE A 341 37.03 -12.41 -16.91
C PHE A 341 37.59 -13.84 -17.10
N GLU A 342 37.13 -14.78 -16.29
CA GLU A 342 36.51 -15.95 -16.90
C GLU A 342 35.13 -15.43 -17.28
N GLY A 343 34.75 -15.52 -18.57
CA GLY A 343 33.49 -14.94 -19.05
C GLY A 343 32.39 -15.20 -18.04
N GLU A 344 31.79 -14.14 -17.50
CA GLU A 344 30.76 -14.25 -16.48
C GLU A 344 29.55 -14.90 -17.14
N ALA A 345 29.58 -16.23 -17.20
CA ALA A 345 28.51 -16.97 -16.57
C ALA A 345 28.26 -16.24 -15.25
N GLY A 346 27.16 -15.48 -15.14
CA GLY A 346 26.63 -15.14 -13.82
C GLY A 346 26.53 -16.41 -12.98
N TYR A 347 26.13 -16.35 -11.72
CA TYR A 347 25.92 -17.59 -11.00
C TYR A 347 25.01 -18.53 -11.81
N GLU A 348 25.58 -19.63 -12.34
CA GLU A 348 24.86 -20.56 -13.21
C GLU A 348 23.84 -21.24 -12.32
N LEU A 349 22.57 -20.91 -12.54
CA LEU A 349 21.48 -21.40 -11.75
C LEU A 349 21.40 -22.92 -11.99
N PRO A 350 21.45 -23.73 -10.92
CA PRO A 350 21.54 -25.18 -11.02
C PRO A 350 20.26 -25.80 -11.59
N ASP A 351 19.15 -25.06 -11.51
CA ASP A 351 17.82 -25.45 -11.97
C ASP A 351 17.33 -24.51 -13.08
N ALA A 352 16.95 -25.11 -14.21
CA ALA A 352 16.47 -24.39 -15.37
C ALA A 352 15.08 -23.76 -15.15
N GLU A 353 14.22 -24.36 -14.34
CA GLU A 353 12.92 -23.78 -13.99
C GLU A 353 13.08 -22.64 -12.98
N PHE A 354 14.04 -22.72 -12.06
CA PHE A 354 14.42 -21.59 -11.20
C PHE A 354 14.93 -20.42 -12.05
N GLY A 355 15.82 -20.71 -12.99
CA GLY A 355 16.32 -19.74 -13.95
C GLY A 355 15.23 -19.09 -14.80
N LYS A 356 14.22 -19.84 -15.23
CA LYS A 356 13.05 -19.27 -15.94
C LYS A 356 12.20 -18.39 -15.05
N ALA A 357 11.96 -18.79 -13.79
CA ALA A 357 11.19 -18.00 -12.84
C ALA A 357 11.88 -16.65 -12.56
N LEU A 358 13.20 -16.67 -12.32
CA LEU A 358 13.99 -15.48 -12.13
C LEU A 358 14.11 -14.63 -13.41
N MET A 359 14.26 -15.25 -14.58
CA MET A 359 14.27 -14.54 -15.85
C MET A 359 12.94 -13.84 -16.15
N ALA A 360 11.80 -14.45 -15.78
CA ALA A 360 10.49 -13.81 -15.90
C ALA A 360 10.36 -12.56 -15.02
N GLN A 361 11.12 -12.50 -13.93
CA GLN A 361 11.20 -11.35 -13.02
C GLN A 361 12.37 -10.41 -13.36
N GLY A 362 13.06 -10.62 -14.48
CA GLY A 362 14.20 -9.80 -14.91
C GLY A 362 15.48 -10.01 -14.10
N LEU A 363 15.57 -11.08 -13.31
CA LEU A 363 16.66 -11.37 -12.38
C LEU A 363 17.67 -12.40 -12.92
N ALA A 364 17.42 -12.99 -14.08
CA ALA A 364 18.33 -13.96 -14.72
C ALA A 364 18.31 -13.85 -16.24
N THR A 365 19.34 -14.41 -16.89
CA THR A 365 19.47 -14.48 -18.35
C THR A 365 19.70 -15.91 -18.82
N GLU A 366 19.15 -16.28 -19.98
CA GLU A 366 19.36 -17.60 -20.60
C GLU A 366 20.49 -17.52 -21.64
N ASP A 367 21.47 -18.44 -21.56
CA ASP A 367 22.42 -18.72 -22.63
C ASP A 367 22.56 -20.23 -22.85
N GLY A 368 22.28 -20.68 -24.07
CA GLY A 368 22.46 -22.08 -24.47
C GLY A 368 21.60 -23.10 -23.71
N GLY A 369 20.54 -22.67 -23.03
CA GLY A 369 19.70 -23.50 -22.16
C GLY A 369 20.19 -23.63 -20.72
N SER A 370 21.27 -22.91 -20.35
CA SER A 370 21.67 -22.62 -18.97
C SER A 370 21.18 -21.22 -18.59
N TYR A 371 20.94 -21.00 -17.30
CA TYR A 371 20.44 -19.73 -16.78
C TYR A 371 21.47 -19.13 -15.83
N PHE A 372 21.62 -17.81 -15.86
CA PHE A 372 22.65 -17.10 -15.13
C PHE A 372 22.01 -15.93 -14.36
N LEU A 373 22.22 -15.88 -13.04
CA LEU A 373 21.67 -14.85 -12.15
C LEU A 373 22.30 -13.47 -12.40
N ASP A 374 21.49 -12.41 -12.37
CA ASP A 374 21.95 -11.03 -12.19
C ASP A 374 22.05 -10.73 -10.69
N GLU A 375 23.24 -10.93 -10.13
CA GLU A 375 23.49 -10.83 -8.68
C GLU A 375 23.21 -9.42 -8.12
N ASP A 376 23.46 -8.38 -8.90
CA ASP A 376 23.20 -6.99 -8.51
C ASP A 376 21.70 -6.70 -8.40
N ALA A 377 20.92 -7.18 -9.39
CA ALA A 377 19.47 -7.06 -9.35
C ALA A 377 18.89 -7.86 -8.17
N ALA A 378 19.35 -9.11 -8.01
CA ALA A 378 18.94 -10.00 -6.92
C ALA A 378 19.21 -9.39 -5.54
N ALA A 379 20.35 -8.72 -5.34
CA ALA A 379 20.72 -8.13 -4.07
C ALA A 379 19.74 -7.05 -3.55
N THR A 380 18.95 -6.43 -4.43
CA THR A 380 17.98 -5.37 -4.08
C THR A 380 16.57 -5.89 -3.76
N ILE A 381 16.30 -7.16 -4.03
CA ILE A 381 14.96 -7.75 -3.90
C ILE A 381 14.65 -8.02 -2.43
N THR A 382 13.53 -7.48 -1.95
CA THR A 382 13.03 -7.66 -0.57
C THR A 382 11.89 -8.67 -0.47
N PHE A 383 11.21 -8.97 -1.58
CA PHE A 383 10.17 -9.99 -1.70
C PHE A 383 10.42 -10.79 -2.98
N LEU A 384 10.47 -12.11 -2.87
CA LEU A 384 10.67 -13.00 -4.01
C LEU A 384 9.59 -14.09 -4.01
N ASP A 385 8.78 -14.11 -5.06
CA ASP A 385 7.78 -15.14 -5.30
C ASP A 385 8.27 -16.10 -6.39
N LEU A 386 8.48 -17.36 -6.03
CA LEU A 386 8.81 -18.47 -6.92
C LEU A 386 7.71 -19.53 -6.91
N GLY A 387 6.54 -19.19 -6.36
CA GLY A 387 5.41 -20.07 -6.16
C GLY A 387 4.66 -20.41 -7.45
N GLY A 388 4.11 -21.62 -7.50
CA GLY A 388 3.15 -22.06 -8.51
C GLY A 388 1.71 -22.02 -7.98
N SER A 389 0.84 -22.85 -8.55
CA SER A 389 -0.49 -23.10 -7.99
C SER A 389 -0.71 -24.60 -7.75
N SER A 390 -1.69 -24.96 -6.93
CA SER A 390 -1.97 -26.37 -6.62
C SER A 390 -2.31 -27.23 -7.86
N GLY A 391 -2.85 -26.61 -8.93
CA GLY A 391 -3.16 -27.25 -10.21
C GLY A 391 -2.01 -27.24 -11.22
N THR A 392 -1.05 -26.31 -11.09
CA THR A 392 0.14 -26.21 -11.93
C THR A 392 1.40 -25.99 -11.06
N PRO A 393 1.87 -27.02 -10.36
CA PRO A 393 3.09 -26.91 -9.56
C PRO A 393 4.31 -26.65 -10.44
N LEU A 394 5.21 -25.81 -9.97
CA LEU A 394 6.48 -25.52 -10.64
C LEU A 394 7.51 -26.60 -10.30
N ASN A 395 8.24 -27.07 -11.31
CA ASN A 395 9.26 -28.10 -11.11
C ASN A 395 10.63 -27.49 -10.74
N ILE A 396 10.62 -26.48 -9.86
CA ILE A 396 11.84 -25.91 -9.27
C ILE A 396 12.32 -26.87 -8.18
N GLN A 397 13.52 -27.42 -8.31
CA GLN A 397 14.07 -28.42 -7.38
C GLN A 397 15.28 -27.91 -6.59
N ASP A 398 16.00 -26.94 -7.13
CA ASP A 398 17.23 -26.39 -6.57
C ASP A 398 17.22 -24.86 -6.77
N ILE A 399 17.38 -24.12 -5.68
CA ILE A 399 17.41 -22.65 -5.67
C ILE A 399 18.77 -22.09 -5.25
N ASP A 400 19.85 -22.86 -5.34
CA ASP A 400 21.17 -22.27 -5.12
C ASP A 400 21.33 -21.08 -6.09
N GLY A 401 21.82 -19.96 -5.57
CA GLY A 401 21.68 -18.63 -6.16
C GLY A 401 20.85 -17.70 -5.27
N ILE A 402 19.98 -18.24 -4.43
CA ILE A 402 19.18 -17.46 -3.46
C ILE A 402 20.04 -16.67 -2.46
N GLN A 403 21.28 -17.11 -2.18
CA GLN A 403 22.21 -16.43 -1.28
C GLN A 403 22.63 -15.03 -1.75
N PHE A 404 22.45 -14.70 -3.03
CA PHE A 404 22.77 -13.36 -3.56
C PHE A 404 21.66 -12.34 -3.29
N PHE A 405 20.50 -12.78 -2.79
CA PHE A 405 19.37 -11.93 -2.44
C PHE A 405 19.57 -11.30 -1.05
N THR A 406 20.58 -10.44 -0.93
CA THR A 406 21.06 -9.93 0.37
C THR A 406 20.10 -8.99 1.11
N SER A 407 19.02 -8.54 0.46
CA SER A 407 17.96 -7.70 1.06
C SER A 407 16.64 -8.44 1.24
N LEU A 408 16.58 -9.74 0.94
CA LEU A 408 15.33 -10.50 0.90
C LEU A 408 14.74 -10.67 2.30
N VAL A 409 13.50 -10.25 2.47
CA VAL A 409 12.74 -10.32 3.74
C VAL A 409 11.69 -11.43 3.66
N ASN A 410 11.03 -11.56 2.52
CA ASN A 410 9.93 -12.48 2.28
C ASN A 410 10.22 -13.41 1.10
N LEU A 411 10.10 -14.72 1.30
CA LEU A 411 10.25 -15.73 0.25
C LEU A 411 9.01 -16.61 0.17
N ASP A 412 8.40 -16.68 -1.01
CA ASP A 412 7.35 -17.63 -1.35
C ASP A 412 7.88 -18.65 -2.37
N ILE A 413 7.75 -19.94 -2.04
CA ILE A 413 8.15 -21.07 -2.88
C ILE A 413 7.02 -22.12 -2.94
N ASP A 414 5.78 -21.70 -2.75
CA ASP A 414 4.59 -22.56 -2.80
C ASP A 414 4.52 -23.38 -4.09
N TYR A 415 4.09 -24.62 -3.99
CA TYR A 415 3.90 -25.57 -5.08
C TYR A 415 5.14 -25.79 -5.96
N THR A 416 6.35 -25.57 -5.42
CA THR A 416 7.61 -25.98 -6.03
C THR A 416 7.93 -27.46 -5.74
N SER A 417 9.07 -27.95 -6.21
CA SER A 417 9.54 -29.34 -6.05
C SER A 417 10.83 -29.44 -5.23
N ILE A 418 11.11 -28.43 -4.39
CA ILE A 418 12.33 -28.33 -3.59
C ILE A 418 12.29 -29.36 -2.47
N SER A 419 13.28 -30.26 -2.46
CA SER A 419 13.34 -31.35 -1.47
C SER A 419 14.40 -31.15 -0.38
N ASP A 420 15.29 -30.20 -0.58
CA ASP A 420 16.36 -29.77 0.33
C ASP A 420 16.49 -28.24 0.21
N LEU A 421 16.32 -27.52 1.31
CA LEU A 421 16.26 -26.06 1.32
C LEU A 421 17.24 -25.50 2.37
N ASP A 422 18.26 -24.78 1.93
CA ASP A 422 19.19 -24.06 2.80
C ASP A 422 19.13 -22.55 2.50
N LEU A 423 18.60 -21.79 3.46
CA LEU A 423 18.48 -20.33 3.43
C LEU A 423 19.37 -19.66 4.47
N SER A 424 20.31 -20.38 5.07
CA SER A 424 21.18 -19.86 6.13
C SER A 424 22.00 -18.62 5.73
N ALA A 425 22.25 -18.45 4.43
CA ALA A 425 22.96 -17.31 3.88
C ALA A 425 22.09 -16.04 3.74
N VAL A 426 20.76 -16.16 3.75
CA VAL A 426 19.81 -15.05 3.54
C VAL A 426 19.44 -14.43 4.89
N THR A 427 20.39 -13.78 5.55
CA THR A 427 20.24 -13.35 6.95
C THR A 427 19.17 -12.29 7.22
N THR A 428 18.66 -11.63 6.18
CA THR A 428 17.57 -10.63 6.25
C THR A 428 16.18 -11.25 6.18
N LEU A 429 16.08 -12.54 5.83
CA LEU A 429 14.82 -13.23 5.66
C LEU A 429 14.12 -13.35 7.01
N ASP A 430 12.88 -12.89 7.08
CA ASP A 430 12.04 -13.04 8.27
C ASP A 430 10.75 -13.83 8.00
N THR A 431 10.34 -13.99 6.73
CA THR A 431 9.13 -14.71 6.34
C THR A 431 9.41 -15.74 5.23
N LEU A 432 8.94 -16.98 5.43
CA LEU A 432 8.98 -18.06 4.44
C LEU A 432 7.60 -18.72 4.27
N GLN A 433 7.20 -18.92 3.02
CA GLN A 433 6.02 -19.71 2.65
C GLN A 433 6.40 -20.86 1.71
N TYR A 434 6.01 -22.09 2.08
CA TYR A 434 6.20 -23.26 1.25
C TYR A 434 5.09 -24.32 1.43
N THR A 435 4.18 -24.41 0.47
CA THR A 435 3.06 -25.34 0.43
C THR A 435 3.23 -26.37 -0.68
N ASN A 436 3.12 -27.66 -0.41
CA ASN A 436 3.07 -28.70 -1.43
C ASN A 436 1.65 -28.95 -1.96
N SER A 437 1.55 -29.42 -3.21
CA SER A 437 0.26 -29.83 -3.80
C SER A 437 -0.13 -31.25 -3.35
N SER A 438 -1.45 -31.53 -3.30
CA SER A 438 -1.99 -32.85 -2.92
C SER A 438 -1.63 -33.98 -3.90
N ASP A 439 -1.18 -33.61 -5.10
CA ASP A 439 -1.08 -34.48 -6.26
C ASP A 439 0.38 -34.86 -6.56
N ASN A 440 1.35 -34.13 -5.97
CA ASN A 440 2.77 -34.30 -6.20
C ASN A 440 3.45 -35.10 -5.07
N GLN A 441 3.01 -36.36 -4.87
CA GLN A 441 3.45 -37.26 -3.79
C GLN A 441 4.93 -37.72 -3.85
N ALA A 442 5.79 -37.08 -4.65
CA ALA A 442 7.17 -37.50 -4.90
C ALA A 442 8.24 -36.48 -4.46
N ASN A 443 7.88 -35.20 -4.25
CA ASN A 443 8.83 -34.10 -4.08
C ASN A 443 8.64 -33.38 -2.74
N PHE A 444 8.60 -34.14 -1.67
CA PHE A 444 8.45 -33.57 -0.33
C PHE A 444 9.76 -32.93 0.15
N LEU A 445 9.67 -31.80 0.86
CA LEU A 445 10.81 -31.22 1.57
C LEU A 445 11.25 -32.19 2.66
N THR A 446 12.55 -32.48 2.74
CA THR A 446 13.13 -33.43 3.70
C THR A 446 14.21 -32.81 4.60
N ASN A 447 14.89 -31.77 4.12
CA ASN A 447 15.91 -31.02 4.83
C ASN A 447 15.59 -29.53 4.74
N LEU A 448 15.75 -28.81 5.84
CA LEU A 448 15.51 -27.38 5.94
C LEU A 448 16.54 -26.72 6.84
N THR A 449 17.16 -25.64 6.37
CA THR A 449 18.04 -24.77 7.15
C THR A 449 17.61 -23.33 6.94
N LEU A 450 17.38 -22.58 8.02
CA LEU A 450 16.88 -21.20 7.99
C LEU A 450 17.78 -20.27 8.80
N PRO A 451 17.77 -18.95 8.54
CA PRO A 451 18.48 -17.97 9.36
C PRO A 451 17.79 -17.78 10.73
N ALA A 452 18.52 -17.35 11.76
CA ALA A 452 17.96 -17.21 13.12
C ALA A 452 16.94 -16.07 13.28
N GLY A 453 16.90 -15.09 12.36
CA GLY A 453 16.03 -13.92 12.40
C GLY A 453 14.58 -14.16 11.91
N MET A 454 14.18 -15.41 11.69
CA MET A 454 12.85 -15.74 11.19
C MET A 454 11.76 -15.33 12.18
N LYS A 455 10.73 -14.66 11.66
CA LYS A 455 9.51 -14.27 12.38
C LYS A 455 8.29 -15.10 11.95
N ARG A 456 8.17 -15.45 10.67
CA ARG A 456 7.04 -16.22 10.14
C ARG A 456 7.54 -17.39 9.28
N ILE A 457 7.15 -18.61 9.63
CA ILE A 457 7.50 -19.82 8.88
C ILE A 457 6.22 -20.59 8.57
N ARG A 458 5.91 -20.76 7.29
CA ARG A 458 4.82 -21.61 6.82
C ARG A 458 5.37 -22.69 5.92
N ILE A 459 5.24 -23.94 6.34
CA ILE A 459 5.55 -25.14 5.57
C ILE A 459 4.33 -26.05 5.64
N PHE A 460 3.80 -26.47 4.48
CA PHE A 460 2.53 -27.20 4.44
C PHE A 460 2.58 -28.36 3.45
N ARG A 461 2.25 -29.58 3.85
CA ARG A 461 2.12 -30.81 3.00
C ARG A 461 3.43 -31.40 2.44
N HIS A 462 4.53 -31.23 3.14
CA HIS A 462 5.85 -31.80 2.90
C HIS A 462 6.10 -33.13 3.66
N ASN A 463 7.35 -33.52 3.89
CA ASN A 463 7.75 -34.76 4.57
C ASN A 463 9.01 -34.52 5.40
N LEU A 464 9.12 -33.30 5.96
CA LEU A 464 10.13 -32.95 6.94
C LEU A 464 10.03 -33.96 8.07
N SER A 465 11.16 -34.41 8.61
CA SER A 465 11.15 -35.43 9.68
C SER A 465 11.45 -34.86 11.06
N ASP A 466 12.03 -33.66 11.10
CA ASP A 466 12.47 -32.94 12.29
C ASP A 466 12.44 -31.42 12.04
N PHE A 467 12.18 -30.63 13.06
CA PHE A 467 12.25 -29.15 13.03
C PHE A 467 12.47 -28.63 14.46
N ASP A 468 13.54 -27.86 14.66
CA ASP A 468 13.87 -27.22 15.95
C ASP A 468 13.54 -25.73 15.88
N ALA A 469 12.45 -25.32 16.53
CA ALA A 469 12.02 -23.93 16.53
C ALA A 469 12.91 -23.04 17.41
N THR A 470 13.71 -23.61 18.31
CA THR A 470 14.52 -22.88 19.30
C THR A 470 15.67 -22.11 18.66
N ASP A 471 16.02 -22.46 17.43
CA ASP A 471 16.97 -21.74 16.59
C ASP A 471 16.44 -20.36 16.13
N PHE A 472 15.14 -20.07 16.32
CA PHE A 472 14.46 -18.86 15.85
C PHE A 472 13.84 -18.06 17.02
N PRO A 473 14.65 -17.26 17.77
CA PRO A 473 14.16 -16.53 18.94
C PRO A 473 13.15 -15.41 18.62
N GLU A 474 13.11 -14.94 17.36
CA GLU A 474 12.18 -13.89 16.90
C GLU A 474 10.87 -14.44 16.33
N LEU A 475 10.68 -15.76 16.32
CA LEU A 475 9.55 -16.43 15.67
C LEU A 475 8.21 -16.10 16.35
N THR A 476 7.27 -15.56 15.58
CA THR A 476 5.91 -15.23 16.00
C THR A 476 4.83 -16.05 15.28
N TYR A 477 5.14 -16.71 14.15
CA TYR A 477 4.19 -17.56 13.41
C TYR A 477 4.87 -18.83 12.88
N LEU A 478 4.29 -20.01 13.15
CA LEU A 478 4.78 -21.29 12.64
C LEU A 478 3.63 -22.20 12.18
N ARG A 479 3.68 -22.68 10.95
CA ARG A 479 2.75 -23.69 10.42
C ARG A 479 3.54 -24.81 9.75
N LEU A 480 3.26 -26.06 10.12
CA LEU A 480 3.96 -27.29 9.65
C LEU A 480 2.98 -28.42 9.29
N ASP A 481 1.73 -28.07 8.95
CA ASP A 481 0.65 -29.02 8.66
C ASP A 481 0.97 -29.91 7.45
N GLY A 482 0.40 -31.10 7.35
CA GLY A 482 0.60 -31.99 6.20
C GLY A 482 1.99 -32.66 6.09
N ASP A 483 2.91 -32.41 7.04
CA ASP A 483 4.29 -32.89 6.99
C ASP A 483 4.51 -34.26 7.70
N GLY A 484 5.61 -34.94 7.36
CA GLY A 484 6.04 -36.22 7.94
C GLY A 484 6.82 -36.12 9.25
N ILE A 485 6.69 -35.00 9.98
CA ILE A 485 7.58 -34.62 11.09
C ILE A 485 7.33 -35.55 12.28
N ALA A 486 8.34 -36.34 12.63
CA ALA A 486 8.26 -37.38 13.63
C ALA A 486 8.74 -36.94 15.02
N ASN A 487 9.45 -35.82 15.12
CA ASN A 487 9.81 -35.09 16.33
C ASN A 487 9.90 -33.59 15.95
N ALA A 488 9.31 -32.68 16.69
CA ALA A 488 9.58 -31.24 16.58
C ALA A 488 10.04 -30.74 17.95
N GLU A 489 11.19 -30.08 18.04
CA GLU A 489 11.72 -29.51 19.29
C GLU A 489 11.35 -28.02 19.32
N VAL A 490 10.60 -27.58 20.34
CA VAL A 490 10.06 -26.19 20.42
C VAL A 490 10.52 -25.48 21.71
N GLY A 491 11.29 -26.14 22.57
CA GLY A 491 11.65 -25.64 23.90
C GLY A 491 12.76 -24.58 23.90
N GLY A 492 12.42 -23.29 23.99
CA GLY A 492 13.40 -22.18 24.03
C GLY A 492 13.06 -20.95 23.19
N VAL A 493 11.92 -20.94 22.48
CA VAL A 493 11.45 -19.76 21.74
C VAL A 493 10.90 -18.73 22.74
N THR A 494 11.50 -17.54 22.78
CA THR A 494 11.21 -16.51 23.80
C THR A 494 10.07 -15.56 23.41
N ASN A 495 9.65 -15.54 22.15
CA ASN A 495 8.54 -14.73 21.65
C ASN A 495 7.26 -15.58 21.54
N VAL A 496 6.09 -14.94 21.73
CA VAL A 496 4.79 -15.63 21.67
C VAL A 496 4.52 -16.10 20.23
N LEU A 497 4.49 -17.41 20.01
CA LEU A 497 4.02 -18.02 18.75
C LEU A 497 2.50 -17.91 18.68
N SER A 498 1.96 -17.17 17.70
CA SER A 498 0.52 -16.96 17.51
C SER A 498 -0.22 -18.14 16.87
N THR A 499 0.49 -19.12 16.29
CA THR A 499 -0.09 -20.35 15.70
C THR A 499 0.97 -21.47 15.62
N LEU A 500 0.58 -22.72 15.88
CA LEU A 500 1.33 -23.98 15.63
C LEU A 500 0.36 -25.06 15.14
N THR A 501 0.64 -25.76 14.04
CA THR A 501 -0.23 -26.82 13.49
C THR A 501 0.60 -27.92 12.79
N VAL A 502 0.31 -29.22 13.05
CA VAL A 502 1.05 -30.41 12.55
C VAL A 502 0.06 -31.56 12.17
N ASP A 503 0.30 -32.32 11.09
CA ASP A 503 -0.61 -33.40 10.62
C ASP A 503 -0.69 -34.63 11.54
N GLU A 504 -1.92 -35.08 11.80
CA GLU A 504 -2.26 -36.12 12.77
C GLU A 504 -2.45 -37.52 12.14
N SER A 505 -2.58 -37.61 10.82
CA SER A 505 -2.89 -38.86 10.10
C SER A 505 -1.65 -39.74 9.85
N ILE A 506 -0.45 -39.17 9.99
CA ILE A 506 0.85 -39.78 9.66
C ILE A 506 1.69 -40.03 10.93
N ASN A 507 1.40 -39.32 12.03
CA ASN A 507 2.14 -39.30 13.29
C ASN A 507 1.87 -40.49 14.23
N THR A 508 2.04 -41.73 13.74
CA THR A 508 1.84 -42.97 14.54
C THR A 508 3.03 -43.37 15.42
N ALA A 509 4.11 -42.59 15.41
CA ALA A 509 5.39 -42.90 16.07
C ALA A 509 5.96 -41.78 16.95
N LEU A 510 5.25 -40.65 17.11
CA LEU A 510 5.63 -39.57 18.02
C LEU A 510 5.50 -40.07 19.47
N VAL A 511 6.63 -40.32 20.14
CA VAL A 511 6.66 -40.87 21.52
C VAL A 511 7.07 -39.84 22.58
N HIS A 512 7.60 -38.69 22.17
CA HIS A 512 8.12 -37.64 23.05
C HIS A 512 8.02 -36.27 22.34
N LEU A 513 7.58 -35.25 23.07
CA LEU A 513 7.61 -33.84 22.67
C LEU A 513 8.21 -33.08 23.86
N ASP A 514 9.39 -32.47 23.70
CA ASP A 514 10.04 -31.69 24.76
C ASP A 514 9.73 -30.21 24.53
N MET A 515 8.84 -29.68 25.37
CA MET A 515 8.42 -28.26 25.35
C MET A 515 8.74 -27.56 26.67
N GLY A 516 9.68 -28.13 27.45
CA GLY A 516 10.11 -27.55 28.71
C GLY A 516 10.92 -26.28 28.49
N GLY A 517 10.33 -25.11 28.72
CA GLY A 517 11.05 -23.83 28.75
C GLY A 517 10.29 -22.63 28.21
N ASN A 518 9.21 -22.85 27.45
CA ASN A 518 8.37 -21.77 26.93
C ASN A 518 7.34 -21.40 27.99
N LEU A 519 7.66 -20.35 28.74
CA LEU A 519 6.75 -19.73 29.67
C LEU A 519 6.18 -18.47 29.00
N ASP A 520 4.90 -18.21 29.17
CA ASP A 520 4.32 -16.92 28.79
C ASP A 520 4.92 -15.78 29.65
N GLY A 521 4.51 -14.54 29.36
CA GLY A 521 4.94 -13.36 30.12
C GLY A 521 4.64 -13.42 31.62
N SER A 522 3.80 -14.36 32.08
CA SER A 522 3.50 -14.64 33.49
C SER A 522 4.36 -15.72 34.14
N GLY A 523 5.22 -16.41 33.38
CA GLY A 523 6.03 -17.51 33.89
C GLY A 523 5.29 -18.85 33.94
N ASP A 524 4.14 -18.97 33.27
CA ASP A 524 3.35 -20.19 33.15
C ASP A 524 3.62 -20.90 31.80
N PRO A 525 3.59 -22.24 31.72
CA PRO A 525 3.86 -22.96 30.48
C PRO A 525 2.85 -22.61 29.37
N ILE A 526 3.33 -22.22 28.19
CA ILE A 526 2.49 -21.93 27.03
C ILE A 526 1.72 -23.20 26.61
N THR A 527 0.41 -23.06 26.33
CA THR A 527 -0.49 -24.19 25.99
C THR A 527 -0.63 -24.31 24.46
N TYR A 528 -0.38 -25.49 23.90
CA TYR A 528 -0.45 -25.77 22.46
C TYR A 528 -1.60 -26.74 22.11
N GLU A 529 -2.31 -26.50 21.00
CA GLU A 529 -3.41 -27.35 20.50
C GLU A 529 -2.91 -28.54 19.66
N VAL A 530 -3.31 -29.77 20.01
CA VAL A 530 -3.20 -30.99 19.16
C VAL A 530 -4.53 -31.76 19.16
N SER A 531 -4.73 -32.85 18.40
CA SER A 531 -5.90 -33.72 18.64
C SER A 531 -5.71 -34.77 19.74
N GLN A 532 -6.86 -35.21 20.25
CA GLN A 532 -6.99 -36.28 21.25
C GLN A 532 -6.30 -37.60 20.83
N ALA A 533 -6.22 -37.90 19.52
CA ALA A 533 -5.62 -39.14 19.03
C ALA A 533 -4.08 -39.13 19.10
N LEU A 534 -3.45 -37.95 19.05
CA LEU A 534 -2.01 -37.74 19.19
C LEU A 534 -1.61 -37.72 20.67
N PHE A 535 -2.41 -37.05 21.52
CA PHE A 535 -2.23 -37.01 22.97
C PHE A 535 -2.21 -38.41 23.64
N ASP A 536 -3.06 -39.31 23.15
CA ASP A 536 -3.17 -40.69 23.65
C ASP A 536 -1.96 -41.58 23.29
N GLN A 537 -1.12 -41.20 22.32
CA GLN A 537 0.05 -41.96 21.84
C GLN A 537 1.38 -41.58 22.51
N LEU A 538 1.47 -40.40 23.12
CA LEU A 538 2.68 -39.90 23.80
C LEU A 538 3.04 -40.76 25.04
N THR A 539 4.27 -41.28 25.11
CA THR A 539 4.81 -41.97 26.29
C THR A 539 5.59 -41.01 27.18
N SER A 540 5.37 -41.07 28.49
CA SER A 540 6.12 -40.27 29.47
C SER A 540 7.63 -40.46 29.28
N ASP A 541 8.38 -39.37 29.44
CA ASP A 541 9.84 -39.38 29.50
C ASP A 541 10.38 -40.21 30.69
N ALA A 542 11.71 -40.26 30.85
CA ALA A 542 12.34 -41.01 31.94
C ALA A 542 12.03 -40.47 33.35
N THR A 543 11.40 -39.29 33.47
CA THR A 543 11.02 -38.64 34.75
C THR A 543 9.53 -38.76 35.07
N GLY A 544 8.71 -39.21 34.12
CA GLY A 544 7.28 -39.47 34.31
C GLY A 544 6.39 -38.26 34.03
N ASN A 545 6.89 -37.24 33.32
CA ASN A 545 6.15 -35.99 33.07
C ASN A 545 5.53 -35.95 31.65
N LYS A 546 4.39 -35.26 31.52
CA LYS A 546 3.60 -35.05 30.28
C LYS A 546 3.24 -33.56 30.11
N ASP A 547 4.12 -32.63 30.46
CA ASP A 547 3.79 -31.20 30.42
C ASP A 547 3.96 -30.62 29.00
N GLY A 548 2.91 -29.95 28.50
CA GLY A 548 2.94 -29.07 27.34
C GLY A 548 1.87 -29.31 26.25
N VAL A 549 1.31 -30.51 26.10
CA VAL A 549 0.45 -30.85 24.94
C VAL A 549 -1.01 -31.05 25.37
N ALA A 550 -1.96 -30.26 24.87
CA ALA A 550 -3.39 -30.41 25.18
C ALA A 550 -4.24 -30.63 23.91
N ALA A 551 -5.25 -31.50 24.01
CA ALA A 551 -6.16 -31.80 22.92
C ALA A 551 -7.24 -30.71 22.76
N ALA A 552 -7.61 -30.32 21.52
CA ALA A 552 -8.69 -29.37 21.28
C ALA A 552 -10.01 -29.79 21.95
N ALA A 553 -10.51 -28.96 22.88
CA ALA A 553 -11.86 -28.95 23.41
C ALA A 553 -12.17 -27.57 24.03
N PRO A 554 -13.37 -26.98 23.85
CA PRO A 554 -13.75 -25.83 24.66
C PRO A 554 -14.33 -26.30 26.01
N PRO A 555 -14.14 -25.54 27.10
CA PRO A 555 -12.93 -25.40 27.91
C PRO A 555 -13.07 -26.25 29.22
N GLU A 556 -12.14 -26.38 30.17
CA GLU A 556 -11.67 -25.35 31.11
C GLU A 556 -10.65 -25.95 32.11
N THR A 557 -9.60 -25.21 32.42
CA THR A 557 -9.00 -25.24 33.77
C THR A 557 -9.78 -24.26 34.66
N PHE A 558 -10.16 -24.72 35.86
CA PHE A 558 -10.84 -23.87 36.85
C PHE A 558 -9.88 -23.60 38.01
N SER A 559 -9.36 -22.38 38.12
CA SER A 559 -8.34 -21.97 39.10
C SER A 559 -8.71 -20.63 39.76
N VAL A 560 -8.02 -20.29 40.86
CA VAL A 560 -8.06 -18.94 41.43
C VAL A 560 -7.06 -18.08 40.66
N VAL A 561 -7.55 -17.06 39.98
CA VAL A 561 -6.77 -16.10 39.19
C VAL A 561 -6.15 -15.06 40.10
N SER A 562 -6.93 -14.52 41.04
CA SER A 562 -6.43 -13.48 41.96
C SER A 562 -7.16 -13.49 43.30
N VAL A 563 -6.51 -12.91 44.31
CA VAL A 563 -7.08 -12.65 45.64
C VAL A 563 -6.73 -11.22 46.08
N ASN A 564 -7.72 -10.48 46.55
CA ASN A 564 -7.53 -9.20 47.22
C ASN A 564 -8.09 -9.29 48.65
N PRO A 565 -7.30 -9.01 49.69
CA PRO A 565 -5.87 -8.65 49.68
C PRO A 565 -4.97 -9.77 49.15
N ALA A 566 -3.88 -9.41 48.46
CA ALA A 566 -2.88 -10.36 47.99
C ALA A 566 -2.24 -11.13 49.17
N ASP A 567 -1.72 -12.33 48.92
CA ASP A 567 -1.11 -13.13 49.98
C ASP A 567 0.09 -12.42 50.65
N ALA A 568 0.19 -12.62 51.95
CA ALA A 568 1.12 -11.98 52.88
C ALA A 568 1.06 -10.45 52.95
N THR A 569 0.04 -9.79 52.37
CA THR A 569 -0.08 -8.33 52.39
C THR A 569 -0.19 -7.81 53.84
N ALA A 570 0.63 -6.81 54.17
CA ALA A 570 0.56 -6.12 55.45
C ALA A 570 -0.27 -4.83 55.34
N ASP A 571 -0.68 -4.29 56.48
CA ASP A 571 -1.34 -2.99 56.59
C ASP A 571 -2.69 -2.85 55.83
N VAL A 572 -3.41 -3.95 55.68
CA VAL A 572 -4.75 -3.98 55.05
C VAL A 572 -5.79 -3.23 55.88
N ALA A 573 -6.70 -2.49 55.24
CA ALA A 573 -7.77 -1.79 55.95
C ALA A 573 -8.68 -2.75 56.74
N THR A 574 -9.12 -2.32 57.92
CA THR A 574 -10.02 -3.14 58.74
C THR A 574 -11.42 -3.33 58.13
N SER A 575 -11.79 -2.51 57.14
CA SER A 575 -13.06 -2.59 56.42
C SER A 575 -12.97 -3.34 55.08
N THR A 576 -11.80 -3.86 54.70
CA THR A 576 -11.59 -4.50 53.38
C THR A 576 -12.48 -5.73 53.21
N GLN A 577 -13.11 -5.83 52.04
CA GLN A 577 -13.74 -7.06 51.56
C GLN A 577 -12.66 -7.98 50.99
N ILE A 578 -12.85 -9.29 51.13
CA ILE A 578 -11.95 -10.28 50.55
C ILE A 578 -12.57 -10.72 49.22
N ILE A 579 -11.93 -10.41 48.10
CA ILE A 579 -12.40 -10.70 46.75
C ILE A 579 -11.50 -11.77 46.12
N ILE A 580 -12.12 -12.77 45.50
CA ILE A 580 -11.44 -13.86 44.82
C ILE A 580 -12.01 -13.95 43.40
N THR A 581 -11.15 -13.91 42.40
CA THR A 581 -11.52 -14.09 40.99
C THR A 581 -11.06 -15.47 40.52
N PHE A 582 -11.94 -16.20 39.85
CA PHE A 582 -11.67 -17.50 39.25
C PHE A 582 -11.51 -17.38 37.74
N SER A 583 -10.98 -18.43 37.10
CA SER A 583 -10.74 -18.46 35.65
C SER A 583 -12.02 -18.59 34.81
N SER A 584 -13.17 -18.90 35.41
CA SER A 584 -14.48 -18.92 34.76
C SER A 584 -15.63 -18.75 35.77
N ASP A 585 -16.87 -18.68 35.27
CA ASP A 585 -18.07 -18.55 36.10
C ASP A 585 -18.21 -19.67 37.13
N ILE A 586 -18.45 -19.31 38.39
CA ILE A 586 -18.48 -20.25 39.53
C ILE A 586 -19.83 -20.98 39.61
N ASN A 587 -19.80 -22.31 39.75
CA ASN A 587 -20.93 -23.08 40.27
C ASN A 587 -21.01 -22.92 41.80
N GLU A 588 -21.81 -21.97 42.27
CA GLU A 588 -21.95 -21.61 43.69
C GLU A 588 -22.19 -22.81 44.64
N ALA A 589 -22.83 -23.88 44.16
CA ALA A 589 -23.13 -25.07 44.96
C ALA A 589 -21.89 -25.92 45.33
N SER A 590 -20.77 -25.73 44.62
CA SER A 590 -19.51 -26.49 44.78
C SER A 590 -18.52 -25.84 45.77
N LEU A 591 -18.80 -24.61 46.20
CA LEU A 591 -17.85 -23.75 46.89
C LEU A 591 -17.69 -24.11 48.39
N VAL A 592 -16.46 -24.37 48.84
CA VAL A 592 -16.13 -24.68 50.24
C VAL A 592 -14.88 -23.91 50.68
N TYR A 593 -15.04 -22.97 51.61
CA TYR A 593 -13.96 -22.08 52.06
C TYR A 593 -14.06 -21.71 53.56
N THR A 594 -12.99 -21.18 54.15
CA THR A 594 -12.96 -20.62 55.52
C THR A 594 -12.12 -19.34 55.61
N LEU A 595 -12.55 -18.37 56.42
CA LEU A 595 -11.81 -17.14 56.76
C LEU A 595 -11.59 -17.07 58.27
N LYS A 596 -10.33 -16.98 58.72
CA LYS A 596 -9.95 -17.06 60.15
C LYS A 596 -9.04 -15.92 60.59
N GLU A 597 -9.19 -15.45 61.82
CA GLU A 597 -8.20 -14.64 62.56
C GLU A 597 -7.43 -15.59 63.50
N GLY A 598 -6.19 -15.92 63.14
CA GLY A 598 -5.44 -17.00 63.79
C GLY A 598 -6.17 -18.35 63.69
N SER A 599 -6.81 -18.79 64.78
CA SER A 599 -7.60 -20.04 64.83
C SER A 599 -9.10 -19.84 65.00
N THR A 600 -9.59 -18.60 64.93
CA THR A 600 -11.00 -18.24 65.15
C THR A 600 -11.66 -17.85 63.84
N ASP A 601 -12.83 -18.39 63.53
CA ASP A 601 -13.59 -18.03 62.32
C ASP A 601 -14.07 -16.56 62.39
N VAL A 602 -13.93 -15.84 61.27
CA VAL A 602 -14.39 -14.45 61.12
C VAL A 602 -15.81 -14.45 60.56
N PRO A 603 -16.81 -13.85 61.22
CA PRO A 603 -18.17 -13.76 60.66
C PRO A 603 -18.23 -12.84 59.44
N HIS A 604 -18.80 -13.32 58.33
CA HIS A 604 -18.94 -12.60 57.06
C HIS A 604 -20.20 -13.01 56.29
N THR A 605 -20.55 -12.25 55.26
CA THR A 605 -21.47 -12.64 54.18
C THR A 605 -20.68 -12.90 52.90
N SER A 606 -21.15 -13.83 52.07
CA SER A 606 -20.57 -14.09 50.75
C SER A 606 -21.55 -13.73 49.64
N ASP A 607 -21.01 -13.27 48.52
CA ASP A 607 -21.73 -13.00 47.28
C ASP A 607 -20.93 -13.56 46.10
N VAL A 608 -21.62 -14.15 45.12
CA VAL A 608 -21.01 -14.74 43.92
C VAL A 608 -21.65 -14.13 42.69
N THR A 609 -20.83 -13.52 41.83
CA THR A 609 -21.27 -12.93 40.56
C THR A 609 -20.31 -13.38 39.46
N GLY A 610 -20.81 -14.19 38.52
CA GLY A 610 -19.97 -14.79 37.47
C GLY A 610 -18.78 -15.56 38.06
N ALA A 611 -17.58 -15.17 37.66
CA ALA A 611 -16.30 -15.73 38.11
C ALA A 611 -15.80 -15.20 39.48
N VAL A 612 -16.54 -14.32 40.17
CA VAL A 612 -16.04 -13.60 41.35
C VAL A 612 -16.76 -14.01 42.63
N LEU A 613 -16.00 -14.34 43.68
CA LEU A 613 -16.46 -14.53 45.06
C LEU A 613 -16.05 -13.33 45.92
N THR A 614 -17.03 -12.67 46.53
CA THR A 614 -16.79 -11.56 47.47
C THR A 614 -17.20 -11.95 48.89
N LEU A 615 -16.27 -11.85 49.85
CA LEU A 615 -16.53 -12.04 51.28
C LEU A 615 -16.51 -10.70 52.01
N THR A 616 -17.64 -10.34 52.62
CA THR A 616 -17.80 -9.09 53.38
C THR A 616 -17.87 -9.38 54.88
N PRO A 617 -16.85 -9.02 55.69
CA PRO A 617 -16.91 -9.15 57.13
C PRO A 617 -18.12 -8.42 57.74
N ASN A 618 -18.83 -9.06 58.67
CA ASN A 618 -20.04 -8.48 59.28
C ASN A 618 -19.74 -7.26 60.18
N THR A 619 -18.50 -7.16 60.63
CA THR A 619 -17.93 -6.05 61.40
C THR A 619 -16.49 -5.85 60.95
N ASN A 620 -15.96 -4.64 61.10
CA ASN A 620 -14.54 -4.38 60.82
C ASN A 620 -13.63 -5.41 61.51
N LEU A 621 -12.61 -5.83 60.78
CA LEU A 621 -11.58 -6.76 61.24
C LEU A 621 -10.77 -6.15 62.39
N SER A 622 -10.20 -7.00 63.24
CA SER A 622 -9.32 -6.59 64.34
C SER A 622 -8.08 -5.87 63.79
N ASN A 623 -7.64 -4.76 64.40
CA ASN A 623 -6.39 -4.08 64.01
C ASN A 623 -5.14 -4.92 64.33
N SER A 624 -4.09 -4.79 63.52
CA SER A 624 -2.80 -5.48 63.70
C SER A 624 -2.91 -7.01 63.87
N ALA A 625 -3.87 -7.62 63.19
CA ALA A 625 -4.18 -9.05 63.29
C ALA A 625 -3.96 -9.76 61.96
N VAL A 626 -3.49 -11.01 62.03
CA VAL A 626 -3.27 -11.89 60.87
C VAL A 626 -4.54 -12.67 60.58
N HIS A 627 -4.99 -12.60 59.32
CA HIS A 627 -6.14 -13.32 58.80
C HIS A 627 -5.69 -14.33 57.74
N THR A 628 -6.41 -15.45 57.62
CA THR A 628 -6.12 -16.53 56.68
C THR A 628 -7.40 -16.98 55.99
N LEU A 629 -7.40 -16.99 54.66
CA LEU A 629 -8.40 -17.58 53.79
C LEU A 629 -7.90 -18.97 53.33
N GLU A 630 -8.80 -19.96 53.32
CA GLU A 630 -8.57 -21.26 52.70
C GLU A 630 -9.77 -21.64 51.83
N ILE A 631 -9.57 -21.96 50.55
CA ILE A 631 -10.58 -22.52 49.64
C ILE A 631 -10.23 -23.98 49.38
N THR A 632 -11.10 -24.88 49.80
CA THR A 632 -10.88 -26.33 49.79
C THR A 632 -11.62 -27.05 48.66
N SER A 633 -12.61 -26.40 48.03
CA SER A 633 -13.35 -26.91 46.87
C SER A 633 -14.04 -25.75 46.16
N ALA A 634 -14.02 -25.75 44.82
CA ALA A 634 -14.76 -24.85 43.95
C ALA A 634 -14.78 -25.46 42.53
N GLU A 635 -15.89 -25.30 41.80
CA GLU A 635 -16.09 -25.74 40.41
C GLU A 635 -16.68 -24.62 39.56
N GLY A 636 -16.32 -24.58 38.27
CA GLY A 636 -16.92 -23.73 37.25
C GLY A 636 -18.31 -24.22 36.82
N THR A 637 -19.07 -23.38 36.11
CA THR A 637 -20.42 -23.72 35.62
C THR A 637 -20.43 -24.88 34.62
N ASN A 638 -19.28 -25.17 34.01
CA ASN A 638 -19.06 -26.33 33.15
C ASN A 638 -18.70 -27.63 33.91
N GLY A 639 -18.43 -27.56 35.22
CA GLY A 639 -18.06 -28.70 36.08
C GLY A 639 -16.56 -28.97 36.27
N ALA A 640 -15.65 -28.12 35.78
CA ALA A 640 -14.22 -28.19 36.10
C ALA A 640 -13.93 -27.64 37.51
N GLY A 641 -13.02 -28.24 38.29
CA GLY A 641 -12.78 -27.85 39.70
C GLY A 641 -11.34 -27.49 40.03
N ILE A 642 -11.14 -26.73 41.11
CA ILE A 642 -9.78 -26.37 41.58
C ILE A 642 -8.98 -27.61 41.96
N GLU A 643 -7.76 -27.74 41.45
CA GLU A 643 -6.95 -28.96 41.64
C GLU A 643 -6.35 -29.07 43.05
N ASN A 644 -6.07 -27.94 43.70
CA ASN A 644 -5.44 -27.85 45.01
C ASN A 644 -6.16 -26.89 45.94
N THR A 645 -5.99 -27.08 47.25
CA THR A 645 -6.47 -26.11 48.25
C THR A 645 -5.71 -24.80 48.09
N PHE A 646 -6.43 -23.71 47.84
CA PHE A 646 -5.88 -22.37 47.80
C PHE A 646 -5.84 -21.79 49.22
N SER A 647 -4.73 -21.14 49.60
CA SER A 647 -4.61 -20.44 50.89
C SER A 647 -3.91 -19.10 50.72
N SER A 648 -4.43 -18.08 51.38
CA SER A 648 -3.87 -16.72 51.39
C SER A 648 -3.98 -16.11 52.79
N THR A 649 -3.03 -15.26 53.14
CA THR A 649 -2.90 -14.58 54.44
C THR A 649 -2.74 -13.09 54.28
N PHE A 650 -3.23 -12.30 55.24
CA PHE A 650 -2.97 -10.85 55.27
C PHE A 650 -2.98 -10.31 56.71
N THR A 651 -2.34 -9.17 56.94
CA THR A 651 -2.30 -8.48 58.24
C THR A 651 -2.98 -7.13 58.14
N THR A 652 -3.89 -6.84 59.07
CA THR A 652 -4.59 -5.54 59.12
C THR A 652 -3.73 -4.43 59.71
N ILE A 653 -4.04 -3.20 59.32
CA ILE A 653 -3.31 -2.00 59.69
C ILE A 653 -3.30 -1.72 61.21
N ALA A 654 -2.32 -0.94 61.65
CA ALA A 654 -2.25 -0.43 63.02
C ALA A 654 -3.39 0.59 63.32
N PRO A 655 -3.85 0.68 64.58
CA PRO A 655 -4.91 1.63 64.93
C PRO A 655 -4.52 3.08 64.63
N GLY A 656 -5.35 3.79 63.87
CA GLY A 656 -5.15 5.20 63.53
C GLY A 656 -4.15 5.44 62.41
N ALA A 657 -4.09 4.55 61.42
CA ALA A 657 -3.43 4.80 60.15
C ALA A 657 -4.46 4.76 59.02
N VAL A 658 -4.17 5.42 57.89
CA VAL A 658 -5.03 5.41 56.71
C VAL A 658 -4.67 4.19 55.86
N ALA A 659 -5.67 3.48 55.35
CA ALA A 659 -5.47 2.30 54.51
C ALA A 659 -6.20 2.45 53.17
N VAL A 660 -5.61 1.86 52.12
CA VAL A 660 -6.26 1.68 50.82
C VAL A 660 -7.14 0.43 50.90
N VAL A 661 -8.38 0.55 50.44
CA VAL A 661 -9.39 -0.52 50.40
C VAL A 661 -9.33 -1.25 49.05
N SER A 662 -9.29 -0.51 47.94
CA SER A 662 -9.14 -1.03 46.59
C SER A 662 -8.50 -0.01 45.65
N VAL A 663 -7.89 -0.51 44.57
CA VAL A 663 -7.45 0.25 43.40
C VAL A 663 -7.98 -0.47 42.17
N GLU A 664 -8.75 0.21 41.33
CA GLU A 664 -9.45 -0.39 40.19
C GLU A 664 -9.21 0.42 38.91
N ILE A 665 -9.04 -0.25 37.76
CA ILE A 665 -8.99 0.35 36.41
C ILE A 665 -9.98 -0.42 35.54
N SER A 666 -10.94 0.25 34.89
CA SER A 666 -11.93 -0.40 34.00
C SER A 666 -12.60 -1.64 34.60
N SER A 667 -12.80 -1.64 35.93
CA SER A 667 -13.30 -2.76 36.77
C SER A 667 -12.31 -3.87 37.13
N ASP A 668 -11.11 -3.85 36.58
CA ASP A 668 -10.00 -4.71 37.00
C ASP A 668 -9.37 -4.21 38.30
N LEU A 669 -9.21 -5.13 39.24
CA LEU A 669 -8.70 -4.85 40.57
C LEU A 669 -7.18 -4.98 40.60
N LEU A 670 -6.48 -3.88 40.85
CA LEU A 670 -5.02 -3.87 40.99
C LEU A 670 -4.61 -4.32 42.39
N THR A 671 -3.56 -5.15 42.44
CA THR A 671 -3.00 -5.66 43.71
C THR A 671 -1.51 -5.35 43.81
N THR A 672 -1.04 -5.02 45.02
CA THR A 672 0.36 -4.66 45.21
C THR A 672 1.27 -5.86 45.05
N GLY A 673 2.37 -5.72 44.30
CA GLY A 673 3.36 -6.78 44.08
C GLY A 673 2.94 -7.83 43.05
N VAL A 674 1.85 -7.60 42.32
CA VAL A 674 1.41 -8.38 41.16
C VAL A 674 1.24 -7.39 40.02
N THR A 675 1.85 -7.66 38.87
CA THR A 675 1.60 -6.89 37.65
C THR A 675 0.30 -7.38 37.04
N ALA A 676 -0.71 -6.51 36.94
CA ALA A 676 -1.93 -6.84 36.20
C ALA A 676 -1.66 -6.66 34.70
N THR A 677 -2.07 -7.59 33.85
CA THR A 677 -1.85 -7.53 32.39
C THR A 677 -3.18 -7.40 31.66
N GLU A 678 -3.14 -7.05 30.36
CA GLU A 678 -4.32 -6.85 29.53
C GLU A 678 -5.30 -5.79 30.08
N ILE A 679 -4.78 -4.80 30.79
CA ILE A 679 -5.62 -3.71 31.32
C ILE A 679 -6.09 -2.85 30.16
N ASP A 680 -7.40 -2.61 30.09
CA ASP A 680 -7.99 -1.74 29.10
C ASP A 680 -7.32 -0.35 29.12
N ARG A 681 -6.92 0.10 27.93
CA ARG A 681 -6.25 1.38 27.69
C ARG A 681 -7.17 2.58 28.01
N ALA A 682 -8.48 2.37 28.04
CA ALA A 682 -9.50 3.38 28.35
C ALA A 682 -9.85 3.42 29.86
N GLY A 683 -8.86 3.64 30.73
CA GLY A 683 -9.03 3.51 32.18
C GLY A 683 -8.93 4.82 32.98
N GLU A 684 -9.96 5.15 33.76
CA GLU A 684 -9.77 5.97 34.98
C GLU A 684 -9.30 5.05 36.11
N ILE A 685 -8.31 5.49 36.91
CA ILE A 685 -7.88 4.73 38.08
C ILE A 685 -8.67 5.19 39.30
N ILE A 686 -9.44 4.28 39.90
CA ILE A 686 -10.25 4.54 41.09
C ILE A 686 -9.55 3.98 42.31
N VAL A 687 -9.18 4.85 43.25
CA VAL A 687 -8.57 4.50 44.53
C VAL A 687 -9.57 4.75 45.65
N THR A 688 -9.91 3.71 46.40
CA THR A 688 -10.82 3.79 47.56
C THR A 688 -10.04 3.66 48.85
N PHE A 689 -10.25 4.59 49.79
CA PHE A 689 -9.65 4.59 51.13
C PHE A 689 -10.65 4.18 52.21
N ASP A 690 -10.15 3.79 53.37
CA ASP A 690 -10.96 3.38 54.53
C ASP A 690 -11.58 4.56 55.30
N THR A 691 -11.12 5.78 55.01
CA THR A 691 -11.60 7.03 55.58
C THR A 691 -11.55 8.16 54.53
N SER A 692 -12.20 9.28 54.82
CA SER A 692 -12.33 10.38 53.85
C SER A 692 -11.02 11.12 53.59
N VAL A 693 -10.51 11.13 52.35
CA VAL A 693 -9.27 11.80 51.92
C VAL A 693 -9.50 13.11 51.15
N GLU A 694 -10.74 13.54 50.93
CA GLU A 694 -11.13 14.69 50.10
C GLU A 694 -10.34 16.00 50.34
N THR A 695 -9.96 16.30 51.58
CA THR A 695 -9.18 17.52 51.92
C THR A 695 -7.68 17.25 52.10
N ARG A 696 -7.27 16.01 51.91
CA ARG A 696 -5.94 15.45 52.22
C ARG A 696 -5.21 14.96 50.97
N PHE A 697 -5.91 14.62 49.90
CA PHE A 697 -5.29 14.19 48.65
C PHE A 697 -4.95 15.41 47.77
N ASP A 698 -3.73 15.45 47.25
CA ASP A 698 -3.24 16.45 46.32
C ASP A 698 -2.31 15.88 45.24
N GLU A 699 -1.78 16.74 44.37
CA GLU A 699 -0.86 16.40 43.27
C GLU A 699 0.43 15.69 43.71
N ASN A 700 0.81 15.76 44.98
CA ASN A 700 1.99 15.07 45.53
C ASN A 700 1.64 13.73 46.21
N SER A 701 0.37 13.32 46.18
CA SER A 701 -0.09 12.08 46.83
C SER A 701 0.18 10.83 46.00
N TYR A 702 0.46 10.99 44.70
CA TYR A 702 0.69 9.87 43.79
C TYR A 702 1.67 10.23 42.67
N THR A 703 2.22 9.20 42.03
CA THR A 703 2.88 9.30 40.73
C THR A 703 2.35 8.21 39.82
N LEU A 704 2.12 8.56 38.54
CA LEU A 704 1.84 7.61 37.48
C LEU A 704 2.98 7.69 36.47
N THR A 705 3.62 6.56 36.16
CA THR A 705 4.79 6.52 35.30
C THR A 705 4.74 5.38 34.28
N SER A 706 5.31 5.59 33.10
CA SER A 706 5.64 4.55 32.10
C SER A 706 7.12 4.67 31.73
N GLY A 707 7.85 3.56 31.69
CA GLY A 707 9.29 3.55 31.39
C GLY A 707 10.13 4.47 32.31
N GLY A 708 9.67 4.75 33.53
CA GLY A 708 10.28 5.69 34.46
C GLY A 708 10.00 7.19 34.19
N SER A 709 9.21 7.51 33.17
CA SER A 709 8.76 8.87 32.83
C SER A 709 7.37 9.14 33.41
N THR A 710 7.10 10.36 33.88
CA THR A 710 5.78 10.74 34.42
C THR A 710 4.74 10.83 33.33
N VAL A 711 3.59 10.20 33.55
CA VAL A 711 2.39 10.29 32.71
C VAL A 711 1.53 11.45 33.23
N GLY A 712 1.13 12.34 32.32
CA GLY A 712 0.23 13.44 32.64
C GLY A 712 -1.11 12.90 33.15
N SER A 713 -1.59 13.43 34.28
CA SER A 713 -2.88 13.02 34.86
C SER A 713 -3.45 14.11 35.77
N SER A 714 -4.75 14.02 35.99
CA SER A 714 -5.51 14.83 36.94
C SER A 714 -6.23 13.94 37.95
N PHE A 715 -6.70 14.51 39.07
CA PHE A 715 -7.46 13.75 40.05
C PHE A 715 -8.69 14.51 40.58
N VAL A 716 -9.68 13.74 41.03
CA VAL A 716 -10.85 14.21 41.76
C VAL A 716 -11.03 13.37 43.03
N ALA A 717 -10.90 14.01 44.20
CA ALA A 717 -11.16 13.36 45.49
C ALA A 717 -12.55 13.71 46.02
N THR A 718 -13.35 12.73 46.39
CA THR A 718 -14.70 12.91 46.97
C THR A 718 -14.92 11.92 48.10
N GLY A 719 -15.12 12.40 49.33
CA GLY A 719 -15.25 11.52 50.49
C GLY A 719 -13.99 10.65 50.65
N SER A 720 -14.14 9.33 50.53
CA SER A 720 -13.09 8.32 50.61
C SER A 720 -12.58 7.81 49.26
N MET A 721 -13.11 8.32 48.15
CA MET A 721 -12.71 7.90 46.79
C MET A 721 -11.85 8.97 46.13
N VAL A 722 -10.89 8.53 45.33
CA VAL A 722 -10.09 9.36 44.44
C VAL A 722 -10.13 8.73 43.05
N THR A 723 -10.54 9.51 42.05
CA THR A 723 -10.45 9.14 40.64
C THR A 723 -9.25 9.85 40.05
N ILE A 724 -8.32 9.11 39.43
CA ILE A 724 -7.17 9.62 38.70
C ILE A 724 -7.45 9.40 37.21
N THR A 725 -7.45 10.48 36.44
CA THR A 725 -7.73 10.47 35.00
C THR A 725 -6.44 10.85 34.26
N PRO A 726 -5.84 9.93 33.48
CA PRO A 726 -4.74 10.24 32.56
C PRO A 726 -5.13 11.37 31.57
N ASP A 727 -4.16 12.17 31.14
CA ASP A 727 -4.39 13.26 30.17
C ASP A 727 -4.70 12.72 28.76
N ALA A 728 -4.30 11.48 28.46
CA ALA A 728 -4.61 10.71 27.25
C ALA A 728 -4.78 9.23 27.64
N ASN A 729 -5.48 8.45 26.80
CA ASN A 729 -5.59 7.00 26.98
C ASN A 729 -4.20 6.38 27.11
N PHE A 730 -4.11 5.26 27.82
CA PHE A 730 -2.83 4.56 27.94
C PHE A 730 -2.39 4.01 26.57
N ASP A 731 -1.09 4.08 26.31
CA ASP A 731 -0.46 3.38 25.18
C ASP A 731 -0.66 1.87 25.33
N GLY A 732 -0.85 1.14 24.23
CA GLY A 732 -1.03 -0.32 24.25
C GLY A 732 0.28 -1.05 24.56
N GLU A 733 0.16 -2.28 25.09
CA GLU A 733 1.29 -3.16 25.45
C GLU A 733 2.39 -2.46 26.26
N THR A 734 1.99 -1.53 27.13
CA THR A 734 2.91 -0.64 27.83
C THR A 734 2.80 -0.84 29.33
N ASP A 735 3.95 -0.96 29.99
CA ASP A 735 4.03 -1.05 31.44
C ASP A 735 3.85 0.33 32.11
N TYR A 736 2.91 0.39 33.04
CA TYR A 736 2.62 1.52 33.90
C TYR A 736 2.79 1.15 35.36
N THR A 737 3.21 2.14 36.14
CA THR A 737 3.30 2.05 37.58
C THR A 737 2.55 3.22 38.22
N LEU A 738 1.51 2.90 39.01
CA LEU A 738 0.91 3.83 39.95
C LEU A 738 1.58 3.66 41.31
N THR A 739 2.14 4.73 41.85
CA THR A 739 2.63 4.77 43.24
C THR A 739 1.82 5.75 44.07
N LEU A 740 1.19 5.27 45.14
CA LEU A 740 0.59 6.11 46.18
C LEU A 740 1.65 6.41 47.24
N LEU A 741 1.90 7.70 47.49
CA LEU A 741 3.03 8.17 48.29
C LEU A 741 2.63 8.34 49.77
N SER A 742 3.46 7.83 50.66
CA SER A 742 3.30 7.94 52.12
C SER A 742 3.67 9.31 52.68
N ALA A 743 4.51 10.08 51.96
CA ALA A 743 5.01 11.37 52.40
C ALA A 743 4.15 12.54 51.89
N ASN A 744 3.06 12.85 52.61
CA ASN A 744 2.20 14.05 52.46
C ASN A 744 1.28 14.04 51.20
N PRO A 745 0.01 14.49 51.26
CA PRO A 745 -0.77 15.09 52.35
C PRO A 745 -1.86 14.17 52.92
N ILE A 746 -1.86 12.87 52.57
CA ILE A 746 -2.70 11.87 53.27
C ILE A 746 -2.40 11.87 54.79
N ALA A 747 -1.22 12.36 55.19
CA ALA A 747 -0.73 12.45 56.56
C ALA A 747 -1.29 13.63 57.39
N ASP A 748 -1.93 13.34 58.53
CA ASP A 748 -2.15 14.29 59.63
C ASP A 748 -1.88 13.67 61.02
N ASN A 749 -2.31 14.32 62.12
CA ASN A 749 -2.11 13.83 63.50
C ASN A 749 -2.86 12.51 63.83
N ASP A 750 -3.75 12.05 62.95
CA ASP A 750 -4.53 10.82 63.05
C ASP A 750 -4.07 9.74 62.03
N GLY A 751 -2.89 9.90 61.42
CA GLY A 751 -2.18 8.85 60.66
C GLY A 751 -1.77 9.22 59.22
N SER A 752 -0.76 8.52 58.68
CA SER A 752 -0.34 8.53 57.26
C SER A 752 -0.55 7.14 56.64
N LEU A 753 -0.35 7.00 55.32
CA LEU A 753 -0.06 5.68 54.75
C LEU A 753 1.21 5.12 55.44
N PRO A 754 1.27 3.82 55.78
CA PRO A 754 2.42 3.22 56.47
C PRO A 754 3.68 3.15 55.61
N SER A 755 3.52 2.94 54.31
CA SER A 755 4.57 2.92 53.28
C SER A 755 3.99 3.40 51.95
N ASP A 756 4.86 3.65 50.97
CA ASP A 756 4.42 3.82 49.58
C ASP A 756 3.80 2.50 49.10
N LEU A 757 2.72 2.60 48.31
CA LEU A 757 2.03 1.46 47.71
C LEU A 757 2.20 1.54 46.20
N VAL A 758 2.70 0.46 45.61
CA VAL A 758 3.04 0.37 44.19
C VAL A 758 2.12 -0.63 43.52
N TYR A 759 1.49 -0.21 42.43
CA TYR A 759 0.60 -0.99 41.58
C TYR A 759 1.15 -0.93 40.16
N ASP A 760 1.61 -2.08 39.67
CA ASP A 760 2.14 -2.23 38.31
C ASP A 760 1.06 -2.84 37.43
N PHE A 761 0.93 -2.33 36.21
CA PHE A 761 0.01 -2.89 35.22
C PHE A 761 0.52 -2.70 33.80
N THR A 762 0.21 -3.65 32.94
CA THR A 762 0.49 -3.65 31.50
C THR A 762 -0.84 -3.56 30.77
N THR A 763 -0.91 -2.63 29.82
CA THR A 763 -2.12 -2.40 29.04
C THR A 763 -2.26 -3.38 27.89
N ALA A 764 -3.51 -3.70 27.53
CA ALA A 764 -3.82 -4.51 26.35
C ALA A 764 -3.40 -3.78 25.06
N PHE A 765 -3.27 -4.53 23.97
CA PHE A 765 -3.00 -3.96 22.65
C PHE A 765 -4.17 -3.10 22.15
N TYR A 766 -5.38 -3.68 22.12
CA TYR A 766 -6.60 -2.98 21.75
C TYR A 766 -7.27 -2.29 22.94
N ILE A 767 -8.08 -1.27 22.66
CA ILE A 767 -9.20 -0.89 23.54
C ILE A 767 -10.35 -1.86 23.24
N GLY A 768 -11.03 -2.35 24.28
CA GLY A 768 -12.14 -3.30 24.16
C GLY A 768 -11.72 -4.77 24.28
N GLU A 769 -12.70 -5.67 24.33
CA GLU A 769 -12.51 -7.11 24.61
C GLU A 769 -12.73 -8.01 23.38
N GLY A 770 -12.94 -7.42 22.20
CA GLY A 770 -13.23 -8.17 20.98
C GLY A 770 -14.60 -8.85 20.96
N THR A 771 -15.51 -8.47 21.87
CA THR A 771 -16.86 -9.04 21.95
C THR A 771 -17.88 -8.11 21.29
N GLY A 772 -19.06 -8.61 20.91
CA GLY A 772 -20.10 -7.76 20.33
C GLY A 772 -20.61 -6.64 21.27
N GLY A 773 -20.34 -6.73 22.58
CA GLY A 773 -20.65 -5.67 23.55
C GLY A 773 -19.48 -4.72 23.84
N SER A 774 -18.27 -5.13 23.50
CA SER A 774 -17.00 -4.41 23.71
C SER A 774 -16.05 -4.78 22.57
N PRO A 775 -16.29 -4.28 21.34
CA PRO A 775 -15.45 -4.61 20.19
C PRO A 775 -14.05 -4.00 20.33
N TYR A 776 -13.07 -4.60 19.66
CA TYR A 776 -11.73 -4.03 19.54
C TYR A 776 -11.78 -2.74 18.71
N GLU A 777 -11.32 -1.64 19.29
CA GLU A 777 -11.24 -0.34 18.63
C GLU A 777 -9.97 -0.24 17.78
N ILE A 778 -10.12 0.13 16.50
CA ILE A 778 -9.03 0.31 15.54
C ILE A 778 -8.94 1.78 15.15
N SER A 779 -7.75 2.38 15.30
CA SER A 779 -7.45 3.76 14.88
C SER A 779 -6.19 3.88 14.02
N THR A 780 -5.42 2.80 13.86
CA THR A 780 -4.12 2.79 13.18
C THR A 780 -3.99 1.62 12.19
N ALA A 781 -3.01 1.68 11.29
CA ALA A 781 -2.76 0.61 10.33
C ALA A 781 -2.21 -0.64 11.01
N GLU A 782 -1.44 -0.47 12.07
CA GLU A 782 -0.90 -1.54 12.92
C GLU A 782 -2.02 -2.26 13.67
N GLU A 783 -2.96 -1.52 14.27
CA GLU A 783 -4.16 -2.11 14.89
C GLU A 783 -5.05 -2.82 13.86
N LEU A 784 -5.14 -2.32 12.62
CA LEU A 784 -5.86 -3.01 11.55
C LEU A 784 -5.15 -4.31 11.15
N ASP A 785 -3.81 -4.31 11.10
CA ASP A 785 -3.01 -5.48 10.75
C ASP A 785 -3.22 -6.63 11.72
N GLU A 786 -3.33 -6.33 13.01
CA GLU A 786 -3.54 -7.30 14.11
C GLU A 786 -4.91 -8.00 14.09
N VAL A 787 -5.85 -7.57 13.23
CA VAL A 787 -7.12 -8.29 13.01
C VAL A 787 -6.84 -9.73 12.57
N ARG A 788 -5.74 -9.96 11.83
CA ARG A 788 -5.31 -11.28 11.35
C ARG A 788 -5.04 -12.29 12.48
N ASN A 789 -4.84 -11.81 13.71
CA ASN A 789 -4.59 -12.64 14.89
C ASN A 789 -5.86 -12.91 15.73
N ASN A 790 -6.98 -12.25 15.41
CA ASN A 790 -8.22 -12.30 16.17
C ASN A 790 -9.45 -12.46 15.25
N LEU A 791 -9.38 -13.39 14.30
CA LEU A 791 -10.30 -13.52 13.15
C LEU A 791 -11.78 -13.74 13.48
N SER A 792 -12.13 -14.11 14.72
CA SER A 792 -13.51 -14.33 15.18
C SER A 792 -14.05 -13.21 16.08
N ALA A 793 -13.21 -12.23 16.42
CA ALA A 793 -13.56 -11.12 17.30
C ALA A 793 -14.44 -10.07 16.61
N SER A 794 -14.97 -9.14 17.40
CA SER A 794 -15.71 -7.98 16.94
C SER A 794 -14.80 -6.76 16.93
N PHE A 795 -14.78 -6.02 15.82
CA PHE A 795 -13.92 -4.85 15.59
C PHE A 795 -14.76 -3.63 15.22
N ILE A 796 -14.28 -2.46 15.61
CA ILE A 796 -14.86 -1.17 15.23
C ILE A 796 -13.79 -0.16 14.86
N LEU A 797 -13.92 0.51 13.71
CA LEU A 797 -13.06 1.65 13.39
C LEU A 797 -13.50 2.87 14.20
N MET A 798 -12.52 3.57 14.78
CA MET A 798 -12.76 4.82 15.51
C MET A 798 -12.42 6.06 14.68
N SER A 799 -11.64 5.89 13.62
CA SER A 799 -11.31 6.91 12.64
C SER A 799 -10.92 6.27 11.31
N ASP A 800 -10.82 7.09 10.25
CA ASP A 800 -10.20 6.66 8.99
C ASP A 800 -8.78 6.13 9.24
N VAL A 801 -8.44 5.03 8.56
CA VAL A 801 -7.11 4.40 8.61
C VAL A 801 -6.44 4.60 7.26
N ASN A 802 -5.20 5.06 7.24
CA ASN A 802 -4.45 5.29 6.01
C ASN A 802 -3.27 4.32 5.90
N LEU A 803 -3.29 3.49 4.86
CA LEU A 803 -2.27 2.46 4.59
C LEU A 803 -1.04 3.00 3.83
N SER A 804 -0.99 4.29 3.50
CA SER A 804 0.16 4.85 2.78
C SER A 804 1.45 4.70 3.60
N GLY A 805 2.41 3.95 3.08
CA GLY A 805 3.71 3.71 3.73
C GLY A 805 3.71 2.59 4.77
N PHE A 806 2.56 1.99 5.07
CA PHE A 806 2.47 0.73 5.81
C PHE A 806 2.95 -0.40 4.89
N ASN A 807 3.84 -1.28 5.35
CA ASN A 807 4.43 -2.40 4.57
C ASN A 807 4.91 -2.00 3.16
N ALA A 808 5.71 -0.93 3.08
CA ALA A 808 6.19 -0.35 1.82
C ALA A 808 5.09 0.07 0.82
N GLY A 809 3.85 0.19 1.30
CA GLY A 809 2.68 0.58 0.51
C GLY A 809 1.80 -0.58 0.05
N PHE A 810 2.07 -1.83 0.44
CA PHE A 810 1.28 -3.00 0.05
C PHE A 810 0.60 -3.68 1.25
N TRP A 811 -0.63 -4.15 1.04
CA TRP A 811 -1.42 -4.85 2.04
C TRP A 811 -1.41 -6.37 1.82
N ASP A 812 -1.32 -7.13 2.92
CA ASP A 812 -1.44 -8.59 2.93
C ASP A 812 -2.87 -8.99 3.35
N PRO A 813 -3.67 -9.64 2.48
CA PRO A 813 -5.08 -9.95 2.72
C PRO A 813 -5.35 -10.69 4.04
N ILE A 814 -6.41 -10.30 4.74
CA ILE A 814 -6.88 -11.02 5.94
C ILE A 814 -7.65 -12.26 5.49
N MET A 815 -7.14 -13.44 5.84
CA MET A 815 -7.74 -14.72 5.44
C MET A 815 -8.66 -15.30 6.51
N LEU A 816 -9.76 -15.93 6.10
CA LEU A 816 -10.72 -16.65 6.95
C LEU A 816 -11.32 -15.83 8.10
N PHE A 817 -11.67 -14.58 7.83
CA PHE A 817 -12.36 -13.75 8.82
C PHE A 817 -13.77 -14.29 9.08
N THR A 818 -14.12 -14.52 10.35
CA THR A 818 -15.41 -15.07 10.80
C THR A 818 -16.15 -14.17 11.80
N GLY A 819 -15.48 -13.10 12.26
CA GLY A 819 -15.96 -12.17 13.26
C GLY A 819 -16.90 -11.08 12.69
N SER A 820 -16.96 -9.96 13.42
CA SER A 820 -17.69 -8.76 12.96
C SER A 820 -16.74 -7.59 12.79
N PHE A 821 -16.90 -6.82 11.71
CA PHE A 821 -16.11 -5.64 11.42
C PHE A 821 -17.03 -4.47 11.10
N ASN A 822 -17.09 -3.50 12.01
CA ASN A 822 -17.89 -2.30 11.86
C ASN A 822 -16.99 -1.10 11.51
N GLY A 823 -17.07 -0.58 10.29
CA GLY A 823 -16.31 0.59 9.88
C GLY A 823 -16.79 1.89 10.54
N ASN A 824 -17.95 1.91 11.18
CA ASN A 824 -18.51 3.06 11.90
C ASN A 824 -18.58 4.33 11.02
N GLY A 825 -18.74 4.14 9.71
CA GLY A 825 -18.76 5.18 8.70
C GLY A 825 -17.38 5.71 8.28
N ASN A 826 -16.28 5.08 8.75
CA ASN A 826 -14.91 5.44 8.42
C ASN A 826 -14.38 4.65 7.21
N GLU A 827 -13.28 5.15 6.65
CA GLU A 827 -12.63 4.60 5.46
C GLU A 827 -11.21 4.07 5.75
N ILE A 828 -10.88 2.93 5.16
CA ILE A 828 -9.51 2.44 5.00
C ILE A 828 -8.99 2.92 3.64
N SER A 829 -8.03 3.84 3.65
CA SER A 829 -7.56 4.57 2.48
C SER A 829 -6.17 4.14 2.02
N ASN A 830 -5.90 4.34 0.73
CA ASN A 830 -4.66 3.94 0.03
C ASN A 830 -4.40 2.43 0.06
N LEU A 831 -5.46 1.61 0.05
CA LEU A 831 -5.31 0.17 -0.12
C LEU A 831 -4.65 -0.12 -1.46
N GLN A 832 -3.53 -0.85 -1.43
CA GLN A 832 -2.86 -1.35 -2.61
C GLN A 832 -2.42 -2.79 -2.34
N ILE A 833 -2.71 -3.68 -3.27
CA ILE A 833 -2.32 -5.10 -3.20
C ILE A 833 -1.79 -5.49 -4.58
N ASP A 834 -0.61 -6.09 -4.62
CA ASP A 834 -0.04 -6.64 -5.85
C ASP A 834 0.37 -8.09 -5.60
N LEU A 835 -0.59 -8.99 -5.79
CA LEU A 835 -0.44 -10.43 -5.61
C LEU A 835 -0.92 -11.16 -6.88
N ASN A 836 -0.33 -10.80 -8.02
CA ASN A 836 -0.76 -11.22 -9.37
C ASN A 836 -0.75 -12.74 -9.65
N THR A 837 -0.26 -13.56 -8.72
CA THR A 837 -0.26 -15.04 -8.73
C THR A 837 -1.19 -15.65 -7.70
N THR A 838 -1.83 -14.83 -6.85
CA THR A 838 -2.58 -15.29 -5.68
C THR A 838 -4.07 -15.12 -5.90
N ASP A 839 -4.82 -16.12 -5.46
CA ASP A 839 -6.27 -16.11 -5.42
C ASP A 839 -6.80 -15.47 -4.14
N MET A 840 -8.09 -15.09 -4.12
CA MET A 840 -8.77 -14.57 -2.93
C MET A 840 -8.11 -13.28 -2.44
N VAL A 841 -8.14 -12.25 -3.28
CA VAL A 841 -7.43 -10.99 -3.04
C VAL A 841 -8.41 -9.87 -2.73
N GLY A 842 -8.18 -9.19 -1.60
CA GLY A 842 -8.93 -8.04 -1.12
C GLY A 842 -8.42 -7.60 0.25
N LEU A 843 -9.02 -6.57 0.86
CA LEU A 843 -8.73 -6.25 2.27
C LEU A 843 -8.88 -7.50 3.14
N PHE A 844 -10.01 -8.19 2.97
CA PHE A 844 -10.21 -9.57 3.39
C PHE A 844 -10.03 -10.46 2.17
N GLY A 845 -9.05 -11.35 2.20
CA GLY A 845 -8.91 -12.33 1.13
C GLY A 845 -10.07 -13.32 1.15
N SER A 846 -10.44 -13.81 2.34
CA SER A 846 -11.63 -14.65 2.51
C SER A 846 -12.38 -14.40 3.81
N THR A 847 -13.70 -14.55 3.75
CA THR A 847 -14.60 -14.44 4.90
C THR A 847 -15.53 -15.64 4.98
N GLN A 848 -15.88 -16.09 6.19
CA GLN A 848 -16.85 -17.16 6.41
C GLN A 848 -17.87 -16.75 7.47
N GLY A 849 -19.13 -16.56 7.07
CA GLY A 849 -20.22 -16.17 7.97
C GLY A 849 -20.01 -14.82 8.67
N ALA A 850 -19.06 -14.00 8.22
CA ALA A 850 -18.68 -12.74 8.86
C ALA A 850 -19.76 -11.66 8.70
N GLU A 851 -19.74 -10.68 9.60
CA GLU A 851 -20.59 -9.49 9.55
C GLU A 851 -19.73 -8.25 9.29
N ILE A 852 -19.76 -7.71 8.07
CA ILE A 852 -19.02 -6.50 7.70
C ILE A 852 -20.01 -5.38 7.43
N SER A 853 -19.86 -4.25 8.14
CA SER A 853 -20.82 -3.14 8.08
C SER A 853 -20.16 -1.77 8.12
N ASP A 854 -20.80 -0.77 7.51
CA ASP A 854 -20.46 0.66 7.62
C ASP A 854 -18.99 0.99 7.27
N LEU A 855 -18.39 0.26 6.32
CA LEU A 855 -16.96 0.33 6.00
C LEU A 855 -16.68 0.84 4.58
N GLY A 856 -15.85 1.88 4.47
CA GLY A 856 -15.27 2.32 3.20
C GLY A 856 -13.87 1.75 2.95
N VAL A 857 -13.58 1.41 1.70
CA VAL A 857 -12.23 1.09 1.22
C VAL A 857 -11.90 1.99 0.03
N SER A 858 -10.85 2.79 0.12
CA SER A 858 -10.36 3.63 -1.00
C SER A 858 -9.02 3.10 -1.52
N LEU A 859 -8.99 2.72 -2.79
CA LEU A 859 -7.80 2.22 -3.47
C LEU A 859 -6.80 3.33 -3.79
N GLY A 860 -5.51 3.04 -3.53
CA GLY A 860 -4.39 3.86 -3.99
C GLY A 860 -4.11 3.65 -5.48
N SER A 861 -3.16 4.38 -6.06
CA SER A 861 -2.86 4.30 -7.51
C SER A 861 -2.41 2.91 -7.99
N GLY A 862 -1.83 2.09 -7.11
CA GLY A 862 -1.47 0.70 -7.41
C GLY A 862 -2.66 -0.26 -7.54
N GLY A 863 -3.84 0.11 -7.03
CA GLY A 863 -5.03 -0.72 -7.12
C GLY A 863 -4.93 -2.04 -6.35
N VAL A 864 -5.81 -2.99 -6.70
CA VAL A 864 -5.82 -4.34 -6.14
C VAL A 864 -5.64 -5.31 -7.29
N VAL A 865 -4.53 -6.04 -7.28
CA VAL A 865 -4.12 -6.97 -8.33
C VAL A 865 -4.01 -8.37 -7.76
N GLY A 866 -4.72 -9.31 -8.38
CA GLY A 866 -4.74 -10.74 -7.99
C GLY A 866 -4.79 -11.68 -9.21
N GLN A 867 -4.90 -12.98 -8.96
CA GLN A 867 -5.14 -14.00 -9.99
C GLN A 867 -6.63 -14.28 -10.15
N GLU A 868 -7.27 -15.02 -9.23
CA GLU A 868 -8.72 -15.27 -9.20
C GLU A 868 -9.37 -14.77 -7.89
N MET A 869 -10.70 -14.58 -7.88
CA MET A 869 -11.48 -14.11 -6.73
C MET A 869 -10.94 -12.79 -6.18
N VAL A 870 -10.95 -11.74 -7.01
CA VAL A 870 -10.38 -10.45 -6.67
C VAL A 870 -11.50 -9.44 -6.40
N GLY A 871 -11.48 -8.81 -5.23
CA GLY A 871 -12.36 -7.70 -4.88
C GLY A 871 -11.72 -6.73 -3.91
N SER A 872 -12.09 -5.44 -3.97
CA SER A 872 -11.46 -4.42 -3.11
C SER A 872 -11.64 -4.72 -1.62
N LEU A 873 -12.84 -5.19 -1.23
CA LEU A 873 -13.17 -5.50 0.16
C LEU A 873 -12.99 -6.99 0.46
N ILE A 874 -13.57 -7.87 -0.36
CA ILE A 874 -13.54 -9.32 -0.14
C ILE A 874 -13.10 -10.04 -1.42
N GLY A 875 -12.11 -10.92 -1.34
CA GLY A 875 -11.80 -11.84 -2.43
C GLY A 875 -12.89 -12.91 -2.58
N SER A 876 -13.04 -13.78 -1.58
CA SER A 876 -14.05 -14.85 -1.55
C SER A 876 -14.92 -14.81 -0.28
N MET A 877 -16.25 -14.76 -0.46
CA MET A 877 -17.23 -14.68 0.61
C MET A 877 -18.03 -15.99 0.76
N ASP A 878 -17.76 -16.75 1.84
CA ASP A 878 -18.52 -17.95 2.22
C ASP A 878 -19.63 -17.59 3.24
N GLY A 879 -20.71 -17.01 2.72
CA GLY A 879 -21.85 -16.56 3.52
C GLY A 879 -21.55 -15.35 4.41
N GLY A 880 -22.55 -14.91 5.17
CA GLY A 880 -22.44 -13.73 6.05
C GLY A 880 -23.17 -12.49 5.53
N THR A 881 -22.79 -11.31 6.00
CA THR A 881 -23.42 -10.04 5.65
C THR A 881 -22.42 -8.95 5.30
N VAL A 882 -22.72 -8.19 4.24
CA VAL A 882 -21.99 -6.98 3.83
C VAL A 882 -23.00 -5.84 3.67
N ILE A 883 -22.99 -4.89 4.59
CA ILE A 883 -24.04 -3.87 4.71
C ILE A 883 -23.42 -2.47 4.76
N ASP A 884 -23.93 -1.52 3.98
CA ASP A 884 -23.44 -0.12 4.01
C ASP A 884 -21.92 0.00 3.76
N CYS A 885 -21.37 -0.88 2.89
CA CYS A 885 -19.94 -0.96 2.60
C CYS A 885 -19.61 -0.50 1.17
N TYR A 886 -18.43 0.05 0.94
CA TYR A 886 -18.09 0.58 -0.37
C TYR A 886 -16.62 0.54 -0.77
N ALA A 887 -16.39 0.52 -2.09
CA ALA A 887 -15.09 0.65 -2.71
C ALA A 887 -15.00 1.92 -3.59
N THR A 888 -13.99 2.74 -3.37
CA THR A 888 -13.67 3.95 -4.16
C THR A 888 -12.17 4.05 -4.41
N GLY A 889 -11.70 5.18 -4.93
CA GLY A 889 -10.29 5.47 -5.13
C GLY A 889 -9.90 5.61 -6.60
N SER A 890 -8.62 5.90 -6.84
CA SER A 890 -8.08 6.07 -8.19
C SER A 890 -7.50 4.79 -8.78
N GLY A 891 -7.35 3.75 -7.96
CA GLY A 891 -6.85 2.45 -8.39
C GLY A 891 -7.91 1.59 -9.08
N THR A 892 -7.43 0.56 -9.77
CA THR A 892 -8.25 -0.42 -10.49
C THR A 892 -8.21 -1.76 -9.77
N VAL A 893 -9.31 -2.52 -9.79
CA VAL A 893 -9.29 -3.94 -9.43
C VAL A 893 -8.94 -4.74 -10.67
N SER A 894 -7.83 -5.48 -10.65
CA SER A 894 -7.30 -6.18 -11.82
C SER A 894 -6.98 -7.64 -11.54
N SER A 895 -7.23 -8.49 -12.54
CA SER A 895 -6.70 -9.85 -12.58
C SER A 895 -5.57 -9.96 -13.60
N ILE A 896 -4.56 -10.75 -13.27
CA ILE A 896 -3.46 -11.12 -14.16
C ILE A 896 -3.31 -12.65 -14.13
N ASN A 897 -3.04 -13.27 -15.29
CA ASN A 897 -2.74 -14.71 -15.41
C ASN A 897 -3.83 -15.68 -14.90
N ALA A 898 -5.12 -15.31 -14.92
CA ALA A 898 -6.19 -16.23 -14.60
C ALA A 898 -6.30 -17.35 -15.64
N ALA A 899 -5.91 -18.57 -15.28
CA ALA A 899 -6.09 -19.75 -16.12
C ALA A 899 -7.44 -20.41 -15.81
N GLY A 900 -8.54 -19.65 -15.89
CA GLY A 900 -9.82 -20.11 -15.36
C GLY A 900 -10.85 -19.02 -15.15
N ALA A 901 -11.85 -19.35 -14.33
CA ALA A 901 -12.97 -18.46 -14.04
C ALA A 901 -12.57 -17.41 -13.00
N ALA A 902 -12.02 -16.31 -13.46
CA ALA A 902 -11.30 -15.34 -12.64
C ALA A 902 -12.12 -14.68 -11.52
N GLY A 903 -13.45 -14.53 -11.65
CA GLY A 903 -14.33 -14.06 -10.57
C GLY A 903 -13.90 -12.72 -9.96
N ILE A 904 -14.09 -11.63 -10.69
CA ILE A 904 -13.51 -10.33 -10.33
C ILE A 904 -14.62 -9.31 -10.11
N GLY A 905 -14.68 -8.73 -8.92
CA GLY A 905 -15.68 -7.73 -8.55
C GLY A 905 -15.06 -6.45 -8.05
N GLY A 906 -15.68 -5.31 -8.30
CA GLY A 906 -15.21 -4.04 -7.74
C GLY A 906 -15.23 -4.02 -6.20
N LEU A 907 -16.15 -4.76 -5.56
CA LEU A 907 -16.23 -4.90 -4.10
C LEU A 907 -15.91 -6.32 -3.64
N ILE A 908 -16.53 -7.34 -4.27
CA ILE A 908 -16.43 -8.75 -3.88
C ILE A 908 -16.08 -9.62 -5.09
N GLY A 909 -15.02 -10.43 -5.04
CA GLY A 909 -14.68 -11.34 -6.14
C GLY A 909 -15.72 -12.44 -6.35
N GLU A 910 -15.99 -13.23 -5.30
CA GLU A 910 -16.94 -14.35 -5.31
C GLU A 910 -17.83 -14.39 -4.06
N VAL A 911 -19.06 -14.88 -4.24
CA VAL A 911 -19.97 -15.30 -3.16
C VAL A 911 -20.35 -16.77 -3.32
N VAL A 912 -19.99 -17.61 -2.34
CA VAL A 912 -20.08 -19.09 -2.44
C VAL A 912 -21.34 -19.68 -1.77
N SER A 913 -21.82 -19.01 -0.74
CA SER A 913 -22.88 -19.52 0.16
C SER A 913 -23.90 -18.43 0.48
N SER A 914 -24.96 -18.78 1.25
CA SER A 914 -26.03 -17.85 1.62
C SER A 914 -25.49 -16.56 2.25
N ALA A 915 -25.62 -15.45 1.52
CA ALA A 915 -25.10 -14.15 1.91
C ALA A 915 -26.13 -13.04 1.70
N THR A 916 -26.01 -11.97 2.49
CA THR A 916 -26.79 -10.73 2.28
C THR A 916 -25.85 -9.56 2.01
N ILE A 917 -25.96 -8.98 0.82
CA ILE A 917 -25.24 -7.77 0.40
C ILE A 917 -26.28 -6.67 0.23
N THR A 918 -26.17 -5.58 1.00
CA THR A 918 -27.21 -4.55 1.04
C THR A 918 -26.67 -3.15 1.24
N ARG A 919 -27.18 -2.17 0.47
CA ARG A 919 -26.72 -0.76 0.52
C ARG A 919 -25.21 -0.60 0.32
N SER A 920 -24.64 -1.44 -0.53
CA SER A 920 -23.21 -1.49 -0.78
C SER A 920 -22.89 -1.12 -2.23
N TYR A 921 -21.72 -0.53 -2.47
CA TYR A 921 -21.40 -0.02 -3.80
C TYR A 921 -19.93 -0.05 -4.17
N SER A 922 -19.66 0.06 -5.47
CA SER A 922 -18.31 0.19 -6.01
C SER A 922 -18.25 1.28 -7.08
N THR A 923 -17.26 2.16 -6.98
CA THR A 923 -16.97 3.17 -8.02
C THR A 923 -15.63 2.91 -8.72
N VAL A 924 -14.90 1.87 -8.31
CA VAL A 924 -13.59 1.51 -8.86
C VAL A 924 -13.74 0.85 -10.22
N ASP A 925 -12.84 1.18 -11.14
CA ASP A 925 -12.75 0.49 -12.42
C ASP A 925 -12.31 -0.98 -12.19
N VAL A 926 -12.85 -1.89 -12.99
CA VAL A 926 -12.59 -3.33 -12.91
C VAL A 926 -12.05 -3.83 -14.25
N ASN A 927 -10.89 -4.48 -14.21
CA ASN A 927 -10.20 -5.02 -15.38
C ASN A 927 -9.92 -6.52 -15.24
N GLY A 928 -10.63 -7.33 -16.00
CA GLY A 928 -10.49 -8.78 -16.03
C GLY A 928 -9.20 -9.31 -16.64
N GLY A 929 -8.42 -8.47 -17.32
CA GLY A 929 -7.22 -8.92 -18.01
C GLY A 929 -7.51 -9.72 -19.29
N ALA A 930 -6.48 -10.39 -19.84
CA ALA A 930 -6.53 -11.05 -21.14
C ALA A 930 -7.43 -12.29 -21.20
N ASP A 931 -7.69 -12.91 -20.04
CA ASP A 931 -8.47 -14.14 -19.87
C ASP A 931 -9.67 -13.92 -18.93
N GLY A 932 -10.08 -12.66 -18.71
CA GLY A 932 -11.06 -12.29 -17.69
C GLY A 932 -12.46 -12.87 -17.92
N ASP A 933 -12.78 -13.93 -17.17
CA ASP A 933 -14.12 -14.53 -17.09
C ASP A 933 -14.82 -14.12 -15.78
N ARG A 934 -16.13 -13.87 -15.84
CA ARG A 934 -16.99 -13.48 -14.70
C ARG A 934 -16.55 -12.19 -14.00
N VAL A 935 -16.63 -11.10 -14.75
CA VAL A 935 -16.17 -9.77 -14.31
C VAL A 935 -17.38 -8.87 -14.03
N GLY A 936 -17.49 -8.37 -12.81
CA GLY A 936 -18.60 -7.52 -12.36
C GLY A 936 -18.16 -6.22 -11.72
N GLY A 937 -18.94 -5.15 -11.93
CA GLY A 937 -18.65 -3.86 -11.29
C GLY A 937 -18.77 -3.86 -9.77
N LEU A 938 -19.58 -4.76 -9.20
CA LEU A 938 -19.72 -4.96 -7.75
C LEU A 938 -19.25 -6.36 -7.33
N ILE A 939 -19.81 -7.41 -7.96
CA ILE A 939 -19.55 -8.81 -7.64
C ILE A 939 -19.09 -9.56 -8.88
N GLY A 940 -17.98 -10.29 -8.82
CA GLY A 940 -17.53 -11.11 -9.95
C GLY A 940 -18.52 -12.23 -10.27
N TYR A 941 -18.70 -13.16 -9.34
CA TYR A 941 -19.70 -14.22 -9.49
C TYR A 941 -20.29 -14.76 -8.20
N THR A 942 -21.39 -15.49 -8.36
CA THR A 942 -22.08 -16.21 -7.28
C THR A 942 -22.32 -17.67 -7.67
N THR A 943 -22.08 -18.62 -6.76
CA THR A 943 -22.20 -20.08 -7.03
C THR A 943 -23.60 -20.65 -6.79
N ASP A 944 -23.81 -21.88 -7.27
CA ASP A 944 -25.02 -22.68 -7.10
C ASP A 944 -25.09 -23.37 -5.73
N ASP A 945 -25.44 -22.64 -4.67
CA ASP A 945 -25.99 -23.26 -3.46
C ASP A 945 -27.50 -23.01 -3.33
N ALA A 946 -28.22 -23.98 -2.78
CA ALA A 946 -29.68 -24.01 -2.71
C ALA A 946 -30.29 -23.00 -1.72
N ASP A 947 -29.48 -22.19 -1.05
CA ASP A 947 -29.85 -21.19 -0.05
C ASP A 947 -29.60 -19.75 -0.58
N ALA A 948 -30.56 -18.85 -0.35
CA ALA A 948 -30.70 -17.61 -1.12
C ALA A 948 -29.59 -16.58 -0.88
N ILE A 949 -28.84 -16.24 -1.94
CA ILE A 949 -28.03 -15.01 -2.01
C ILE A 949 -28.98 -13.82 -2.21
N ILE A 950 -28.83 -12.78 -1.40
CA ILE A 950 -29.69 -11.59 -1.41
C ILE A 950 -28.83 -10.36 -1.68
N ILE A 951 -29.05 -9.71 -2.82
CA ILE A 951 -28.35 -8.49 -3.25
C ILE A 951 -29.40 -7.40 -3.42
N THR A 952 -29.40 -6.41 -2.54
CA THR A 952 -30.45 -5.38 -2.54
C THR A 952 -29.95 -3.97 -2.32
N GLU A 953 -30.54 -2.99 -3.00
CA GLU A 953 -30.17 -1.58 -2.84
C GLU A 953 -28.67 -1.33 -3.09
N CYS A 954 -28.06 -2.01 -4.05
CA CYS A 954 -26.62 -1.91 -4.36
C CYS A 954 -26.36 -1.25 -5.73
N PHE A 955 -25.17 -0.68 -5.92
CA PHE A 955 -24.81 -0.14 -7.22
C PHE A 955 -23.33 -0.23 -7.61
N ALA A 956 -23.06 -0.12 -8.91
CA ALA A 956 -21.70 0.01 -9.45
C ALA A 956 -21.61 1.13 -10.49
N SER A 957 -20.56 1.94 -10.43
CA SER A 957 -20.33 3.05 -11.38
C SER A 957 -18.97 3.04 -12.07
N GLY A 958 -18.02 2.23 -11.62
CA GLY A 958 -16.74 2.04 -12.32
C GLY A 958 -16.92 1.27 -13.63
N ASN A 959 -16.04 1.51 -14.60
CA ASN A 959 -16.06 0.81 -15.87
C ASN A 959 -15.61 -0.65 -15.68
N VAL A 960 -16.20 -1.55 -16.45
CA VAL A 960 -15.94 -2.99 -16.38
C VAL A 960 -15.42 -3.46 -17.73
N THR A 961 -14.22 -4.05 -17.72
CA THR A 961 -13.62 -4.67 -18.91
C THR A 961 -13.33 -6.14 -18.62
N GLY A 962 -13.77 -7.04 -19.48
CA GLY A 962 -13.50 -8.48 -19.39
C GLY A 962 -13.58 -9.17 -20.75
N ILE A 963 -13.68 -10.49 -20.76
CA ILE A 963 -13.80 -11.31 -21.96
C ILE A 963 -15.18 -12.00 -22.00
N ASP A 964 -15.47 -12.87 -21.04
CA ASP A 964 -16.71 -13.64 -20.95
C ASP A 964 -17.44 -13.34 -19.63
N ASP A 965 -18.78 -13.47 -19.62
CA ASP A 965 -19.65 -13.19 -18.46
C ASP A 965 -19.39 -11.82 -17.81
N VAL A 966 -19.47 -10.74 -18.60
CA VAL A 966 -19.12 -9.38 -18.16
C VAL A 966 -20.37 -8.57 -17.83
N GLY A 967 -20.52 -8.17 -16.57
CA GLY A 967 -21.69 -7.46 -16.08
C GLY A 967 -21.38 -6.12 -15.41
N GLY A 968 -22.22 -5.11 -15.65
CA GLY A 968 -22.05 -3.81 -14.99
C GLY A 968 -22.18 -3.87 -13.47
N LEU A 969 -22.96 -4.80 -12.92
CA LEU A 969 -23.10 -5.06 -11.48
C LEU A 969 -22.50 -6.42 -11.10
N ILE A 970 -22.93 -7.49 -11.78
CA ILE A 970 -22.53 -8.88 -11.47
C ILE A 970 -22.04 -9.56 -12.75
N GLY A 971 -20.86 -10.16 -12.75
CA GLY A 971 -20.38 -10.92 -13.91
C GLY A 971 -21.28 -12.13 -14.20
N GLN A 972 -21.31 -13.08 -13.26
CA GLN A 972 -22.20 -14.24 -13.34
C GLN A 972 -23.05 -14.41 -12.07
N ALA A 973 -24.36 -14.55 -12.25
CA ALA A 973 -25.31 -14.77 -11.17
C ALA A 973 -25.91 -16.18 -11.19
N THR A 974 -26.01 -16.79 -10.00
CA THR A 974 -26.67 -18.08 -9.73
C THR A 974 -27.48 -17.96 -8.44
N ASP A 975 -28.65 -18.60 -8.40
CA ASP A 975 -29.55 -18.70 -7.24
C ASP A 975 -29.59 -17.51 -6.26
N GLY A 976 -30.41 -16.50 -6.56
CA GLY A 976 -30.55 -15.36 -5.65
C GLY A 976 -31.67 -14.36 -5.96
N THR A 977 -31.87 -13.43 -5.04
CA THR A 977 -32.71 -12.24 -5.23
C THR A 977 -31.83 -11.03 -5.49
N ILE A 978 -32.00 -10.41 -6.65
CA ILE A 978 -31.31 -9.17 -7.02
C ILE A 978 -32.38 -8.10 -7.18
N SER A 979 -32.49 -7.18 -6.22
CA SER A 979 -33.55 -6.17 -6.28
C SER A 979 -33.10 -4.77 -5.94
N ASP A 980 -33.73 -3.79 -6.58
CA ASP A 980 -33.47 -2.37 -6.31
C ASP A 980 -31.98 -2.02 -6.52
N CYS A 981 -31.35 -2.52 -7.58
CA CYS A 981 -29.93 -2.30 -7.85
C CYS A 981 -29.70 -1.56 -9.18
N TYR A 982 -28.54 -0.93 -9.36
CA TYR A 982 -28.20 -0.35 -10.67
C TYR A 982 -26.71 -0.36 -11.02
N ALA A 983 -26.41 -0.29 -12.31
CA ALA A 983 -25.06 -0.11 -12.83
C ALA A 983 -25.01 1.00 -13.89
N ILE A 984 -23.99 1.85 -13.86
CA ILE A 984 -23.82 2.95 -14.83
C ILE A 984 -22.43 3.04 -15.48
N GLY A 985 -21.48 2.22 -15.01
CA GLY A 985 -20.16 2.12 -15.65
C GLY A 985 -20.26 1.52 -17.05
N ASN A 986 -19.34 1.89 -17.93
CA ASN A 986 -19.31 1.27 -19.26
C ASN A 986 -18.85 -0.18 -19.16
N VAL A 987 -19.47 -1.07 -19.95
CA VAL A 987 -19.19 -2.51 -19.93
C VAL A 987 -18.62 -2.93 -21.28
N THR A 988 -17.43 -3.50 -21.27
CA THR A 988 -16.73 -3.99 -22.47
C THR A 988 -16.38 -5.46 -22.31
N GLY A 989 -16.82 -6.29 -23.24
CA GLY A 989 -16.51 -7.73 -23.25
C GLY A 989 -16.57 -8.36 -24.64
N SER A 990 -16.30 -9.65 -24.71
CA SER A 990 -16.34 -10.45 -25.94
C SER A 990 -17.60 -11.30 -26.04
N ASN A 991 -18.01 -12.01 -24.99
CA ASN A 991 -19.23 -12.81 -24.97
C ASN A 991 -20.03 -12.60 -23.67
N GLU A 992 -21.34 -12.89 -23.71
CA GLU A 992 -22.29 -12.76 -22.58
C GLU A 992 -22.17 -11.43 -21.81
N VAL A 993 -22.19 -10.30 -22.53
CA VAL A 993 -21.99 -8.97 -21.93
C VAL A 993 -23.33 -8.31 -21.57
N GLY A 994 -23.56 -8.04 -20.30
CA GLY A 994 -24.78 -7.40 -19.81
C GLY A 994 -24.57 -6.08 -19.08
N GLY A 995 -25.44 -5.12 -19.31
CA GLY A 995 -25.35 -3.83 -18.61
C GLY A 995 -25.56 -3.92 -17.09
N LEU A 996 -26.25 -4.96 -16.60
CA LEU A 996 -26.39 -5.26 -15.18
C LEU A 996 -25.72 -6.60 -14.82
N ILE A 997 -26.06 -7.68 -15.54
CA ILE A 997 -25.55 -9.03 -15.27
C ILE A 997 -25.03 -9.65 -16.57
N GLY A 998 -23.82 -10.20 -16.58
CA GLY A 998 -23.26 -10.89 -17.76
C GLY A 998 -24.06 -12.15 -18.09
N ASP A 999 -23.92 -13.18 -17.26
CA ASP A 999 -24.64 -14.45 -17.40
C ASP A 999 -25.49 -14.76 -16.15
N MET A 1000 -26.69 -15.29 -16.39
CA MET A 1000 -27.58 -15.80 -15.35
C MET A 1000 -27.85 -17.30 -15.53
N LYS A 1001 -27.16 -18.11 -14.72
CA LYS A 1001 -27.27 -19.57 -14.73
C LYS A 1001 -28.52 -20.09 -14.01
N SER A 1002 -28.98 -21.26 -14.47
CA SER A 1002 -30.34 -21.75 -14.24
C SER A 1002 -30.52 -22.37 -12.86
N ALA A 1003 -31.36 -21.73 -12.05
CA ALA A 1003 -32.29 -22.45 -11.19
C ALA A 1003 -33.64 -21.73 -11.04
N ALA A 1004 -34.62 -22.45 -10.48
CA ALA A 1004 -36.04 -22.09 -10.48
C ALA A 1004 -36.41 -20.89 -9.58
N THR A 1005 -35.41 -20.27 -8.95
CA THR A 1005 -35.54 -19.37 -7.79
C THR A 1005 -34.92 -17.98 -7.98
N ASN A 1006 -34.26 -17.70 -9.10
CA ASN A 1006 -33.74 -16.36 -9.40
C ASN A 1006 -34.87 -15.33 -9.56
N ASP A 1007 -34.81 -14.22 -8.82
CA ASP A 1007 -35.73 -13.09 -8.96
C ASP A 1007 -34.94 -11.77 -9.12
N VAL A 1008 -34.99 -11.18 -10.32
CA VAL A 1008 -34.40 -9.87 -10.58
C VAL A 1008 -35.50 -8.85 -10.73
N SER A 1009 -35.48 -7.82 -9.87
CA SER A 1009 -36.53 -6.82 -9.86
C SER A 1009 -36.08 -5.39 -9.59
N ASN A 1010 -36.78 -4.42 -10.16
CA ASN A 1010 -36.55 -2.98 -9.92
C ASN A 1010 -35.10 -2.54 -10.17
N CYS A 1011 -34.47 -3.02 -11.24
CA CYS A 1011 -33.06 -2.71 -11.52
C CYS A 1011 -32.88 -1.78 -12.73
N TYR A 1012 -31.76 -1.06 -12.77
CA TYR A 1012 -31.45 -0.10 -13.82
C TYR A 1012 -30.01 -0.26 -14.38
N SER A 1013 -29.85 -0.09 -15.69
CA SER A 1013 -28.56 -0.03 -16.38
C SER A 1013 -28.41 1.27 -17.17
N GLY A 1014 -27.32 2.00 -16.97
CA GLY A 1014 -27.09 3.32 -17.56
C GLY A 1014 -25.70 3.52 -18.17
N GLY A 1015 -24.95 2.45 -18.41
CA GLY A 1015 -23.63 2.50 -19.05
C GLY A 1015 -23.67 2.13 -20.54
N THR A 1016 -22.65 2.52 -21.31
CA THR A 1016 -22.51 2.00 -22.68
C THR A 1016 -22.07 0.55 -22.65
N ILE A 1017 -22.55 -0.26 -23.61
CA ILE A 1017 -22.24 -1.70 -23.67
C ILE A 1017 -21.59 -2.01 -25.01
N THR A 1018 -20.42 -2.62 -24.95
CA THR A 1018 -19.63 -3.07 -26.10
C THR A 1018 -19.39 -4.57 -25.99
N SER A 1019 -19.92 -5.33 -26.94
CA SER A 1019 -19.75 -6.79 -27.05
C SER A 1019 -19.36 -7.20 -28.48
N ALA A 1020 -18.39 -8.11 -28.60
CA ALA A 1020 -18.00 -8.73 -29.87
C ALA A 1020 -18.90 -9.93 -30.27
N GLY A 1021 -19.62 -10.49 -29.31
CA GLY A 1021 -20.48 -11.67 -29.39
C GLY A 1021 -21.83 -11.39 -28.74
N GLU A 1022 -22.29 -12.30 -27.89
CA GLU A 1022 -23.59 -12.17 -27.21
C GLU A 1022 -23.60 -10.98 -26.21
N GLY A 1023 -24.74 -10.31 -26.09
CA GLY A 1023 -24.88 -9.22 -25.14
C GLY A 1023 -26.27 -8.59 -25.10
N GLY A 1024 -26.56 -7.86 -24.03
CA GLY A 1024 -27.84 -7.19 -23.83
C GLY A 1024 -27.81 -6.05 -22.82
N PHE A 1025 -28.84 -5.18 -22.87
CA PHE A 1025 -28.88 -3.94 -22.09
C PHE A 1025 -28.93 -4.15 -20.57
N ILE A 1026 -29.49 -5.29 -20.14
CA ILE A 1026 -29.58 -5.69 -18.74
C ILE A 1026 -28.82 -6.99 -18.52
N LEU A 1027 -29.14 -8.02 -19.31
CA LEU A 1027 -28.54 -9.35 -19.21
C LEU A 1027 -27.79 -9.67 -20.51
N GLY A 1028 -26.61 -10.29 -20.42
CA GLY A 1028 -25.91 -10.87 -21.57
C GLY A 1028 -26.56 -12.17 -22.03
N GLU A 1029 -26.62 -13.16 -21.13
CA GLU A 1029 -27.37 -14.42 -21.30
C GLU A 1029 -28.30 -14.68 -20.09
N ALA A 1030 -29.40 -15.39 -20.34
CA ALA A 1030 -30.26 -15.91 -19.28
C ALA A 1030 -30.83 -17.29 -19.64
N SER A 1031 -30.59 -18.24 -18.74
CA SER A 1031 -31.15 -19.59 -18.82
C SER A 1031 -32.66 -19.65 -18.50
N THR A 1032 -33.35 -20.76 -18.80
CA THR A 1032 -34.80 -20.86 -18.58
C THR A 1032 -35.15 -21.09 -17.10
N GLY A 1033 -35.85 -20.15 -16.44
CA GLY A 1033 -36.24 -20.31 -15.04
C GLY A 1033 -36.44 -19.03 -14.22
N PRO A 1034 -35.55 -18.02 -14.33
CA PRO A 1034 -35.62 -16.79 -13.52
C PRO A 1034 -36.89 -15.97 -13.76
N SER A 1035 -37.32 -15.21 -12.73
CA SER A 1035 -38.32 -14.14 -12.86
C SER A 1035 -37.66 -12.77 -13.01
N PHE A 1036 -38.18 -11.99 -13.95
CA PHE A 1036 -37.72 -10.63 -14.25
C PHE A 1036 -38.89 -9.66 -14.14
N SER A 1037 -38.73 -8.58 -13.40
CA SER A 1037 -39.76 -7.53 -13.31
C SER A 1037 -39.17 -6.14 -13.13
N ASN A 1038 -39.78 -5.12 -13.77
CA ASN A 1038 -39.38 -3.72 -13.59
C ASN A 1038 -37.88 -3.47 -13.83
N LEU A 1039 -37.35 -3.94 -14.96
CA LEU A 1039 -35.95 -3.69 -15.35
C LEU A 1039 -35.92 -2.53 -16.35
N TYR A 1040 -34.92 -1.65 -16.28
CA TYR A 1040 -34.86 -0.46 -17.12
C TYR A 1040 -33.44 -0.18 -17.61
N TYR A 1041 -33.31 0.36 -18.82
CA TYR A 1041 -32.02 0.80 -19.38
C TYR A 1041 -32.15 2.16 -20.07
N ASP A 1042 -31.02 2.86 -20.26
CA ASP A 1042 -30.95 4.11 -21.03
C ASP A 1042 -30.63 3.82 -22.52
N ASN A 1043 -31.62 3.94 -23.40
CA ASN A 1043 -31.40 3.68 -24.83
C ASN A 1043 -30.73 4.84 -25.59
N SER A 1044 -30.58 6.00 -24.95
CA SER A 1044 -29.99 7.20 -25.57
C SER A 1044 -28.48 7.06 -25.74
N LEU A 1045 -27.88 6.11 -25.04
CA LEU A 1045 -26.46 5.77 -25.09
C LEU A 1045 -26.13 4.93 -26.33
N SER A 1046 -24.89 5.06 -26.79
CA SER A 1046 -24.39 4.28 -27.93
C SER A 1046 -23.99 2.89 -27.47
N HIS A 1047 -24.60 1.86 -28.05
CA HIS A 1047 -24.33 0.46 -27.75
C HIS A 1047 -23.81 -0.25 -29.01
N SER A 1048 -22.81 -1.11 -28.86
CA SER A 1048 -22.22 -1.91 -29.94
C SER A 1048 -22.26 -3.38 -29.58
N ILE A 1049 -23.32 -4.08 -30.00
CA ILE A 1049 -23.58 -5.49 -29.67
C ILE A 1049 -23.72 -6.28 -30.98
N VAL A 1050 -23.03 -7.43 -31.10
CA VAL A 1050 -23.13 -8.31 -32.29
C VAL A 1050 -24.29 -9.30 -32.10
N ALA A 1051 -25.16 -9.42 -33.10
CA ALA A 1051 -26.28 -10.37 -33.06
C ALA A 1051 -25.87 -11.75 -33.59
N ASP A 1052 -26.22 -12.84 -32.90
CA ASP A 1052 -26.10 -14.20 -33.46
C ASP A 1052 -27.09 -14.41 -34.63
N GLY A 1053 -26.64 -15.15 -35.64
CA GLY A 1053 -27.29 -15.30 -36.93
C GLY A 1053 -28.63 -16.05 -36.87
N ASN A 1054 -29.73 -15.32 -37.08
CA ASN A 1054 -30.66 -15.58 -38.19
C ASN A 1054 -31.74 -14.52 -38.49
N ASP A 1055 -31.80 -13.38 -37.79
CA ASP A 1055 -32.74 -12.31 -38.20
C ASP A 1055 -32.27 -10.86 -37.98
N GLY A 1056 -31.07 -10.63 -37.44
CA GLY A 1056 -30.52 -9.29 -37.23
C GLY A 1056 -31.26 -8.49 -36.15
N THR A 1057 -31.96 -9.16 -35.23
CA THR A 1057 -32.41 -8.59 -33.97
C THR A 1057 -31.38 -8.88 -32.87
N PRO A 1058 -31.07 -7.93 -31.97
CA PRO A 1058 -30.24 -8.21 -30.79
C PRO A 1058 -30.85 -9.38 -30.00
N VAL A 1059 -30.05 -10.39 -29.67
CA VAL A 1059 -30.47 -11.58 -28.92
C VAL A 1059 -30.39 -11.35 -27.40
N GLY A 1060 -30.16 -10.12 -26.93
CA GLY A 1060 -30.56 -9.76 -25.59
C GLY A 1060 -32.08 -9.86 -25.49
N ILE A 1061 -32.59 -10.85 -24.76
CA ILE A 1061 -34.00 -10.89 -24.39
C ILE A 1061 -34.29 -9.54 -23.69
N ASP A 1062 -35.11 -8.70 -24.33
CA ASP A 1062 -35.46 -7.35 -23.84
C ASP A 1062 -36.35 -7.49 -22.60
N PHE A 1063 -35.74 -7.85 -21.46
CA PHE A 1063 -36.39 -7.99 -20.15
C PHE A 1063 -36.64 -6.64 -19.47
N GLY A 1064 -36.08 -5.58 -20.05
CA GLY A 1064 -36.20 -4.21 -19.56
C GLY A 1064 -37.01 -3.31 -20.48
N THR A 1065 -37.39 -2.16 -19.96
CA THR A 1065 -38.04 -1.09 -20.72
C THR A 1065 -37.18 0.15 -20.74
N ASP A 1066 -37.20 0.86 -21.86
CA ASP A 1066 -36.54 2.15 -22.00
C ASP A 1066 -36.92 3.15 -20.89
N GLY A 1067 -35.90 3.74 -20.28
CA GLY A 1067 -35.94 4.42 -18.98
C GLY A 1067 -35.70 5.93 -19.02
N ASP A 1068 -36.02 6.65 -20.09
CA ASP A 1068 -35.58 8.05 -20.31
C ASP A 1068 -36.18 9.13 -19.36
N ASN A 1069 -37.14 8.81 -18.49
CA ASN A 1069 -37.70 9.78 -17.55
C ASN A 1069 -38.34 9.14 -16.30
N ALA A 1070 -38.46 9.89 -15.20
CA ALA A 1070 -39.03 9.39 -13.94
C ALA A 1070 -40.44 8.74 -14.04
N ALA A 1071 -41.21 9.01 -15.11
CA ALA A 1071 -42.53 8.42 -15.31
C ALA A 1071 -42.50 7.03 -16.00
N SER A 1072 -41.37 6.61 -16.56
CA SER A 1072 -41.19 5.26 -17.12
C SER A 1072 -40.95 4.21 -16.05
N PHE A 1073 -40.32 4.56 -14.91
CA PHE A 1073 -39.98 3.65 -13.81
C PHE A 1073 -41.19 3.20 -12.98
N THR A 1074 -41.95 2.24 -13.50
CA THR A 1074 -43.00 1.53 -12.75
C THR A 1074 -42.39 0.43 -11.87
N GLY A 1075 -42.85 0.33 -10.61
CA GLY A 1075 -42.35 -0.64 -9.63
C GLY A 1075 -41.36 -0.08 -8.61
N PHE A 1076 -40.68 1.02 -8.95
CA PHE A 1076 -39.68 1.68 -8.10
C PHE A 1076 -40.39 2.47 -6.99
N SER A 1077 -40.15 2.11 -5.72
CA SER A 1077 -40.72 2.83 -4.58
C SER A 1077 -39.97 4.14 -4.32
N GLY A 1078 -40.68 5.25 -4.17
CA GLY A 1078 -40.07 6.53 -3.77
C GLY A 1078 -39.55 6.58 -2.32
N SER A 1079 -39.59 5.46 -1.60
CA SER A 1079 -38.89 5.26 -0.32
C SER A 1079 -37.53 4.60 -0.46
N VAL A 1080 -37.20 4.10 -1.65
CA VAL A 1080 -35.94 3.43 -2.00
C VAL A 1080 -35.23 4.20 -3.11
N TRP A 1081 -35.98 4.81 -4.03
CA TRP A 1081 -35.46 5.50 -5.21
C TRP A 1081 -35.78 6.99 -5.21
N SER A 1082 -34.81 7.79 -5.65
CA SER A 1082 -34.95 9.20 -6.01
C SER A 1082 -34.77 9.39 -7.52
N PHE A 1083 -35.46 10.38 -8.08
CA PHE A 1083 -35.45 10.68 -9.51
C PHE A 1083 -35.11 12.15 -9.76
N GLY A 1084 -34.12 12.42 -10.61
CA GLY A 1084 -33.74 13.79 -11.00
C GLY A 1084 -32.86 14.53 -9.99
N THR A 1085 -32.18 13.79 -9.12
CA THR A 1085 -31.15 14.26 -8.18
C THR A 1085 -29.89 13.44 -8.42
N SER A 1086 -28.73 14.08 -8.56
CA SER A 1086 -27.46 13.36 -8.66
C SER A 1086 -27.05 12.84 -7.28
N GLY A 1087 -26.95 11.52 -7.13
CA GLY A 1087 -26.40 10.84 -5.96
C GLY A 1087 -24.87 10.70 -6.04
N ILE A 1088 -24.30 9.83 -5.21
CA ILE A 1088 -22.85 9.52 -5.17
C ILE A 1088 -22.34 9.09 -6.55
N SER A 1089 -23.17 8.35 -7.30
CA SER A 1089 -22.85 7.86 -8.64
C SER A 1089 -22.76 8.95 -9.73
N GLY A 1090 -23.15 10.20 -9.44
CA GLY A 1090 -23.15 11.29 -10.43
C GLY A 1090 -24.17 11.12 -11.57
N SER A 1091 -25.05 10.11 -11.49
CA SER A 1091 -26.05 9.76 -12.50
C SER A 1091 -27.14 10.83 -12.67
N ASN A 1092 -27.67 10.95 -13.88
CA ASN A 1092 -28.91 11.69 -14.18
C ASN A 1092 -30.15 10.76 -14.20
N GLY A 1093 -29.96 9.45 -14.03
CA GLY A 1093 -30.99 8.42 -13.94
C GLY A 1093 -31.58 8.27 -12.53
N PRO A 1094 -32.30 7.17 -12.24
CA PRO A 1094 -32.74 6.85 -10.88
C PRO A 1094 -31.53 6.54 -9.99
N VAL A 1095 -31.53 7.06 -8.77
CA VAL A 1095 -30.50 6.79 -7.74
C VAL A 1095 -31.16 6.29 -6.47
N LEU A 1096 -30.43 5.55 -5.64
CA LEU A 1096 -30.96 5.04 -4.38
C LEU A 1096 -31.05 6.16 -3.35
N GLN A 1097 -32.06 6.11 -2.50
CA GLN A 1097 -32.36 7.19 -1.57
C GLN A 1097 -31.33 7.31 -0.44
N TRP A 1098 -30.67 6.21 -0.08
CA TRP A 1098 -29.60 6.22 0.93
C TRP A 1098 -28.31 6.87 0.42
N GLU A 1099 -28.17 7.11 -0.89
CA GLU A 1099 -27.02 7.82 -1.48
C GLU A 1099 -27.09 9.35 -1.32
N LEU A 1100 -28.25 9.89 -0.92
CA LEU A 1100 -28.51 11.34 -0.82
C LEU A 1100 -28.29 11.87 0.58
#